data_AF-A0A3A8QP18-F1
#
_entry.id   AF-A0A3A8QP18-F1
#
_cell.length_a   1.000
_cell.length_b   1.000
_cell.length_c   1.000
_cell.angle_alpha   90.00
_cell.angle_beta   90.00
_cell.angle_gamma   90.00
#
_symmetry.space_group_name_H-M   'P 1'
#
loop_
_entity.id
_entity.type
_entity.pdbx_description
1 polymer ?
#
loop_
_entity_poly.entity_id
_entity_poly.type
_entity_poly.pdbx_seq_one_letter_code
_entity_poly.pdbx_strand_id
1 'polypeptide(L)'
;MRKWVFIAAAAVLALAAIVLGPRWGAPAARPVSPVSASSIRQGMPAFNAVAVSSGAQEGLTLTGRVLDGNGRPVPDAEVSLAASAERTLADVRCDECGLALLACTAHETALHTRAFFEQQQGFLTARATVRTDAEGKFRFEHLAGVSFTVWARSAGLGVALKERAAPGEAVELYLPPLRGITGTVVDDSGQARPGARVRAVSRKVPLPFEAVAGPGGAFTLSGLGEGPFYVLADAEGFQPAVAQQVEADSQPLRLKLTPSRTLEVRVTRDGAPAAATVRLRGDHLTREAHTEPKGAPVRFNGLYPDEVVVTAEAPGFGSTPQTLTLSQRVTQVTLELEAAGRLLVTVVDEEGQPVPNPELLLRTVAGDLIRRDAVPTGALAELGPLAPGEYVLEGQAQGFTSAQLPARVVQGETPLELELSKATVISGQVIDEYGRPAAGVSVLVQPTGGVVNAGEDGRFMAQVPMPGLYTLHAHHSEWGGGSVQATAPATDVTLSLEAKAGADVTVTSGGRRVEGADVTLWAEPENIFRSDRPSGPDGVVPMRGLPPGTYQLVASHPEYLPSSPKQVTVQDGTKQQVTVELEAGAQLTGDVVDEDGQPVVGAAMSVAPRMAQPTQSDSSGHFEFRALRPDRTYVVEARHASYEPLERPQGKPGGPPVRVKMRRRTTFRGRVVDDSGQPVKRFRVDEHDVNSPDGRFELPLSTAGDRLIVAVDAAGYEPQVVDRPSTPQDVGNIVLVKAPSVSGRVRDASGGAVPDAVVTCDVCDGSVLSGPDGSFSLASPPFVPRFTVSARKGKVSGTQEVPRGSTAPVELTLKPATHLTGRVYLANGQPAAGAQVEGLNADRSETVSLITGADGRYSADLAPGSYRFVVGPRGGMGEPAVVVQVAGTEMTLDLGPVPGASSVTVLIEPERGKALWVVPGEV
;
A
#
# COMPACT_ATOMS: atom_id res chain seq x y z
N MET A 1 52.41 -58.34 -64.79
CA MET A 1 52.10 -57.00 -65.34
C MET A 1 50.62 -56.89 -65.69
N ARG A 2 49.74 -56.59 -64.71
CA ARG A 2 48.31 -56.29 -64.94
C ARG A 2 47.58 -55.79 -63.67
N LYS A 3 48.26 -55.00 -62.82
CA LYS A 3 47.68 -54.35 -61.63
C LYS A 3 48.03 -52.86 -61.46
N TRP A 4 48.68 -52.25 -62.46
CA TRP A 4 49.11 -50.83 -62.39
C TRP A 4 48.34 -49.88 -63.32
N VAL A 5 47.33 -50.36 -64.07
CA VAL A 5 46.57 -49.54 -65.02
C VAL A 5 45.24 -49.00 -64.44
N PHE A 6 44.74 -49.57 -63.34
CA PHE A 6 43.48 -49.09 -62.73
C PHE A 6 43.66 -47.93 -61.72
N ILE A 7 44.88 -47.67 -61.23
CA ILE A 7 45.13 -46.61 -60.25
C ILE A 7 45.34 -45.25 -60.94
N ALA A 8 45.79 -45.23 -62.21
CA ALA A 8 46.00 -43.98 -62.95
C ALA A 8 44.71 -43.38 -63.53
N ALA A 9 43.68 -44.19 -63.82
CA ALA A 9 42.41 -43.69 -64.36
C ALA A 9 41.49 -43.05 -63.30
N ALA A 10 41.60 -43.47 -62.02
CA ALA A 10 40.81 -42.89 -60.93
C ALA A 10 41.32 -41.52 -60.45
N ALA A 11 42.62 -41.22 -60.66
CA ALA A 11 43.22 -39.95 -60.23
C ALA A 11 42.86 -38.77 -61.14
N VAL A 12 42.55 -39.01 -62.43
CA VAL A 12 42.22 -37.93 -63.38
C VAL A 12 40.73 -37.54 -63.32
N LEU A 13 39.83 -38.46 -62.94
CA LEU A 13 38.40 -38.13 -62.75
C LEU A 13 38.10 -37.42 -61.42
N ALA A 14 38.96 -37.57 -60.39
CA ALA A 14 38.79 -36.86 -59.12
C ALA A 14 39.25 -35.40 -59.15
N LEU A 15 40.13 -35.02 -60.09
CA LEU A 15 40.62 -33.64 -60.24
C LEU A 15 39.72 -32.73 -61.08
N ALA A 16 38.81 -33.29 -61.90
CA ALA A 16 37.87 -32.51 -62.71
C ALA A 16 36.59 -32.09 -61.96
N ALA A 17 36.27 -32.71 -60.82
CA ALA A 17 35.07 -32.39 -60.03
C ALA A 17 35.28 -31.24 -59.02
N ILE A 18 36.51 -30.74 -58.85
CA ILE A 18 36.84 -29.69 -57.86
C ILE A 18 36.76 -28.27 -58.46
N VAL A 19 36.62 -28.11 -59.78
CA VAL A 19 36.68 -26.78 -60.43
C VAL A 19 35.32 -26.22 -60.85
N LEU A 20 34.23 -27.00 -60.92
CA LEU A 20 32.92 -26.55 -61.44
C LEU A 20 31.69 -27.09 -60.69
N GLY A 21 31.70 -27.09 -59.35
CA GLY A 21 30.53 -27.33 -58.49
C GLY A 21 30.02 -26.04 -57.82
N PRO A 22 28.70 -25.85 -57.64
CA PRO A 22 28.13 -24.59 -57.15
C PRO A 22 28.55 -24.31 -55.70
N ARG A 23 28.89 -23.04 -55.42
CA ARG A 23 29.18 -22.53 -54.07
C ARG A 23 27.96 -22.75 -53.16
N TRP A 24 27.95 -23.84 -52.40
CA TRP A 24 27.13 -23.94 -51.20
C TRP A 24 27.80 -23.17 -50.08
N GLY A 25 27.10 -22.14 -49.60
CA GLY A 25 27.49 -21.35 -48.45
C GLY A 25 27.67 -22.22 -47.22
N ALA A 26 28.51 -21.73 -46.31
CA ALA A 26 28.66 -22.30 -44.98
C ALA A 26 27.28 -22.60 -44.36
N PRO A 27 27.11 -23.75 -43.68
CA PRO A 27 25.89 -23.96 -42.90
C PRO A 27 25.80 -22.82 -41.89
N ALA A 28 24.77 -22.00 -42.04
CA ALA A 28 24.43 -20.97 -41.09
C ALA A 28 24.43 -21.60 -39.70
N ALA A 29 25.12 -20.96 -38.75
CA ALA A 29 24.96 -21.25 -37.34
C ALA A 29 23.45 -21.31 -37.07
N ARG A 30 22.96 -22.48 -36.65
CA ARG A 30 21.59 -22.58 -36.17
C ARG A 30 21.46 -21.53 -35.06
N PRO A 31 20.51 -20.59 -35.15
CA PRO A 31 20.24 -19.74 -34.01
C PRO A 31 19.93 -20.67 -32.84
N VAL A 32 20.71 -20.54 -31.77
CA VAL A 32 20.37 -21.08 -30.47
C VAL A 32 18.96 -20.57 -30.20
N SER A 33 18.01 -21.48 -30.03
CA SER A 33 16.63 -21.13 -29.73
C SER A 33 16.64 -20.14 -28.57
N PRO A 34 16.02 -18.95 -28.70
CA PRO A 34 15.80 -18.11 -27.54
C PRO A 34 15.03 -18.93 -26.52
N VAL A 35 15.41 -18.78 -25.25
CA VAL A 35 14.74 -19.34 -24.08
C VAL A 35 13.24 -19.32 -24.32
N SER A 36 12.63 -20.50 -24.36
CA SER A 36 11.21 -20.67 -24.65
C SER A 36 10.40 -19.72 -23.76
N ALA A 37 9.53 -18.94 -24.39
CA ALA A 37 8.55 -18.05 -23.81
C ALA A 37 7.45 -18.80 -22.99
N SER A 38 7.82 -19.88 -22.28
CA SER A 38 6.88 -20.76 -21.58
C SER A 38 6.46 -20.25 -20.21
N SER A 39 7.29 -19.48 -19.50
CA SER A 39 6.89 -18.86 -18.23
C SER A 39 5.95 -17.66 -18.40
N ILE A 40 6.06 -16.91 -19.51
CA ILE A 40 5.18 -15.75 -19.80
C ILE A 40 3.74 -16.20 -20.17
N ARG A 41 3.55 -17.45 -20.62
CA ARG A 41 2.24 -17.94 -21.09
C ARG A 41 1.27 -18.36 -19.98
N GLN A 42 1.74 -18.60 -18.76
CA GLN A 42 0.91 -19.23 -17.72
C GLN A 42 -0.03 -18.28 -16.95
N GLY A 43 -0.08 -16.99 -17.26
CA GLY A 43 -0.84 -16.02 -16.45
C GLY A 43 -1.72 -15.01 -17.19
N MET A 44 -1.93 -15.13 -18.50
CA MET A 44 -2.79 -14.14 -19.20
C MET A 44 -4.27 -14.38 -18.87
N PRO A 45 -4.97 -13.42 -18.24
CA PRO A 45 -6.38 -13.59 -17.90
C PRO A 45 -7.22 -13.75 -19.16
N ALA A 46 -8.18 -14.67 -19.14
CA ALA A 46 -9.12 -14.85 -20.23
C ALA A 46 -10.14 -13.69 -20.26
N PHE A 47 -10.28 -13.06 -21.42
CA PHE A 47 -11.21 -11.96 -21.65
C PHE A 47 -12.57 -12.52 -22.12
N ASN A 48 -13.61 -12.39 -21.29
CA ASN A 48 -14.95 -12.88 -21.62
C ASN A 48 -15.63 -11.94 -22.64
N ALA A 49 -16.18 -12.52 -23.72
CA ALA A 49 -16.88 -11.76 -24.76
C ALA A 49 -18.35 -11.48 -24.40
N VAL A 50 -18.84 -10.30 -24.77
CA VAL A 50 -20.28 -9.97 -24.77
C VAL A 50 -20.92 -10.51 -26.04
N ALA A 51 -22.02 -11.26 -25.90
CA ALA A 51 -22.86 -11.62 -27.04
C ALA A 51 -23.84 -10.47 -27.33
N VAL A 52 -23.63 -9.74 -28.42
CA VAL A 52 -24.64 -8.85 -29.00
C VAL A 52 -25.58 -9.74 -29.83
N SER A 53 -26.80 -10.02 -29.36
CA SER A 53 -27.75 -10.83 -30.12
C SER A 53 -28.43 -9.95 -31.18
N SER A 54 -28.36 -10.37 -32.44
CA SER A 54 -29.00 -9.69 -33.57
C SER A 54 -30.48 -10.11 -33.77
N GLY A 55 -31.14 -10.57 -32.69
CA GLY A 55 -32.48 -11.16 -32.75
C GLY A 55 -33.60 -10.15 -32.52
N ALA A 56 -34.76 -10.34 -33.19
CA ALA A 56 -35.91 -9.44 -33.19
C ALA A 56 -36.76 -9.41 -31.89
N GLN A 57 -36.17 -9.68 -30.71
CA GLN A 57 -36.86 -9.54 -29.42
C GLN A 57 -36.31 -8.37 -28.60
N GLU A 58 -37.18 -7.73 -27.82
CA GLU A 58 -36.89 -6.57 -26.96
C GLU A 58 -35.59 -6.74 -26.17
N GLY A 59 -34.61 -5.89 -26.46
CA GLY A 59 -33.41 -5.75 -25.65
C GLY A 59 -33.28 -4.34 -25.10
N LEU A 60 -32.44 -4.19 -24.08
CA LEU A 60 -32.31 -2.93 -23.36
C LEU A 60 -31.67 -1.85 -24.24
N THR A 61 -32.01 -0.58 -23.98
CA THR A 61 -31.49 0.56 -24.72
C THR A 61 -30.52 1.37 -23.85
N LEU A 62 -29.39 1.76 -24.42
CA LEU A 62 -28.50 2.77 -23.85
C LEU A 62 -28.44 3.99 -24.76
N THR A 63 -28.73 5.17 -24.22
CA THR A 63 -28.68 6.45 -24.97
C THR A 63 -27.76 7.43 -24.28
N GLY A 64 -27.19 8.33 -25.06
CA GLY A 64 -26.31 9.34 -24.51
C GLY A 64 -25.97 10.45 -25.47
N ARG A 65 -25.05 11.31 -25.05
CA ARG A 65 -24.48 12.39 -25.83
C ARG A 65 -22.97 12.43 -25.73
N VAL A 66 -22.35 12.86 -26.81
CA VAL A 66 -20.93 13.15 -26.89
C VAL A 66 -20.74 14.65 -27.04
N LEU A 67 -19.98 15.23 -26.12
CA LEU A 67 -19.72 16.66 -26.01
C LEU A 67 -18.21 16.91 -26.08
N ASP A 68 -17.78 18.09 -26.52
CA ASP A 68 -16.39 18.53 -26.39
C ASP A 68 -16.11 19.06 -24.98
N GLY A 69 -14.85 19.40 -24.69
CA GLY A 69 -14.46 20.00 -23.39
C GLY A 69 -15.14 21.34 -23.05
N ASN A 70 -15.86 21.96 -23.98
CA ASN A 70 -16.67 23.17 -23.76
C ASN A 70 -18.18 22.86 -23.67
N GLY A 71 -18.57 21.59 -23.64
CA GLY A 71 -19.97 21.16 -23.59
C GLY A 71 -20.72 21.27 -24.91
N ARG A 72 -20.03 21.44 -26.05
CA ARG A 72 -20.67 21.50 -27.38
C ARG A 72 -20.85 20.11 -27.96
N PRO A 73 -21.97 19.80 -28.62
CA PRO A 73 -22.17 18.51 -29.28
C PRO A 73 -21.08 18.17 -30.30
N VAL A 74 -20.62 16.92 -30.29
CA VAL A 74 -19.66 16.40 -31.26
C VAL A 74 -20.38 15.47 -32.25
N PRO A 75 -20.61 15.91 -33.50
CA PRO A 75 -21.22 15.07 -34.53
C PRO A 75 -20.23 14.04 -35.08
N ASP A 76 -20.75 12.94 -35.62
CA ASP A 76 -19.98 11.85 -36.25
C ASP A 76 -18.88 11.25 -35.35
N ALA A 77 -19.01 11.38 -34.03
CA ALA A 77 -18.15 10.69 -33.08
C ALA A 77 -18.49 9.20 -33.08
N GLU A 78 -17.46 8.37 -33.16
CA GLU A 78 -17.57 6.91 -33.06
C GLU A 78 -17.70 6.52 -31.58
N VAL A 79 -18.85 5.99 -31.20
CA VAL A 79 -19.14 5.52 -29.84
C VAL A 79 -19.14 4.01 -29.85
N SER A 80 -18.32 3.40 -29.01
CA SER A 80 -18.17 1.95 -28.88
C SER A 80 -18.55 1.49 -27.47
N LEU A 81 -18.97 0.24 -27.35
CA LEU A 81 -19.26 -0.39 -26.06
C LEU A 81 -18.66 -1.79 -25.92
N ALA A 82 -18.40 -2.17 -24.68
CA ALA A 82 -18.04 -3.50 -24.20
C ALA A 82 -18.77 -3.77 -22.87
N ALA A 83 -18.74 -5.00 -22.34
CA ALA A 83 -19.29 -5.26 -21.00
C ALA A 83 -18.35 -4.72 -19.95
N SER A 84 -18.90 -4.16 -18.87
CA SER A 84 -18.10 -3.70 -17.73
C SER A 84 -17.33 -4.83 -17.03
N ALA A 85 -17.72 -6.09 -17.22
CA ALA A 85 -17.03 -7.25 -16.67
C ALA A 85 -15.86 -7.75 -17.55
N GLU A 86 -15.61 -7.13 -18.71
CA GLU A 86 -14.46 -7.45 -19.55
C GLU A 86 -13.20 -6.92 -18.86
N ARG A 87 -12.37 -7.84 -18.34
CA ARG A 87 -11.09 -7.49 -17.73
C ARG A 87 -10.18 -6.81 -18.77
N THR A 88 -9.32 -5.92 -18.33
CA THR A 88 -8.34 -5.22 -19.16
C THR A 88 -6.98 -5.25 -18.48
N LEU A 89 -5.96 -4.71 -19.15
CA LEU A 89 -4.62 -4.52 -18.59
C LEU A 89 -4.64 -3.64 -17.33
N ALA A 90 -5.62 -2.74 -17.21
CA ALA A 90 -5.81 -1.91 -16.02
C ALA A 90 -6.24 -2.73 -14.78
N ASP A 91 -6.90 -3.88 -15.01
CA ASP A 91 -7.40 -4.79 -13.97
C ASP A 91 -6.40 -5.89 -13.60
N VAL A 92 -5.30 -6.00 -14.36
CA VAL A 92 -4.23 -6.96 -14.04
C VAL A 92 -3.53 -6.49 -12.77
N ARG A 93 -3.40 -7.39 -11.80
CA ARG A 93 -2.61 -7.18 -10.60
C ARG A 93 -1.23 -7.81 -10.79
N CYS A 94 -0.25 -7.23 -10.13
CA CYS A 94 1.06 -7.83 -10.01
C CYS A 94 1.00 -9.01 -9.04
N ASP A 95 1.44 -10.19 -9.47
CA ASP A 95 1.34 -11.42 -8.68
C ASP A 95 2.21 -11.38 -7.39
N GLU A 96 3.23 -10.52 -7.34
CA GLU A 96 4.17 -10.47 -6.22
C GLU A 96 3.77 -9.46 -5.13
N CYS A 97 3.27 -8.27 -5.50
CA CYS A 97 2.86 -7.21 -4.54
C CYS A 97 1.35 -6.92 -4.50
N GLY A 98 0.55 -7.51 -5.39
CA GLY A 98 -0.91 -7.32 -5.43
C GLY A 98 -1.37 -5.94 -5.94
N LEU A 99 -0.47 -4.99 -6.18
CA LEU A 99 -0.80 -3.69 -6.79
C LEU A 99 -1.29 -3.85 -8.23
N ALA A 100 -2.00 -2.86 -8.76
CA ALA A 100 -2.27 -2.79 -10.20
C ALA A 100 -0.96 -2.90 -11.00
N LEU A 101 -0.92 -3.69 -12.07
CA LEU A 101 0.29 -3.93 -12.86
C LEU A 101 0.93 -2.61 -13.33
N LEU A 102 0.10 -1.68 -13.80
CA LEU A 102 0.51 -0.34 -14.27
C LEU A 102 0.93 0.62 -13.13
N ALA A 103 0.76 0.22 -11.86
CA ALA A 103 1.20 0.97 -10.67
C ALA A 103 2.42 0.33 -10.00
N CYS A 104 2.75 -0.92 -10.31
CA CYS A 104 3.86 -1.63 -9.70
C CYS A 104 5.19 -1.09 -10.22
N THR A 105 5.99 -0.51 -9.31
CA THR A 105 7.29 0.14 -9.61
C THR A 105 8.41 -0.84 -9.91
N ALA A 106 8.17 -2.14 -9.72
CA ALA A 106 9.18 -3.15 -9.90
C ALA A 106 9.60 -3.27 -11.37
N HIS A 107 10.90 -3.36 -11.58
CA HIS A 107 11.50 -3.36 -12.91
C HIS A 107 11.04 -4.56 -13.78
N GLU A 108 10.89 -5.75 -13.19
CA GLU A 108 10.44 -6.95 -13.92
C GLU A 108 9.01 -6.79 -14.48
N THR A 109 8.16 -6.02 -13.80
CA THR A 109 6.77 -5.77 -14.23
C THR A 109 6.69 -5.01 -15.56
N ALA A 110 7.72 -4.23 -15.91
CA ALA A 110 7.81 -3.57 -17.21
C ALA A 110 7.89 -4.58 -18.36
N LEU A 111 8.61 -5.70 -18.16
CA LEU A 111 8.71 -6.78 -19.16
C LEU A 111 7.38 -7.50 -19.35
N HIS A 112 6.61 -7.70 -18.28
CA HIS A 112 5.26 -8.26 -18.35
C HIS A 112 4.32 -7.34 -19.13
N THR A 113 4.33 -6.04 -18.80
CA THR A 113 3.49 -5.04 -19.46
C THR A 113 3.82 -4.93 -20.95
N ARG A 114 5.11 -5.00 -21.32
CA ARG A 114 5.56 -5.07 -22.71
C ARG A 114 4.89 -6.21 -23.50
N ALA A 115 4.73 -7.39 -22.90
CA ALA A 115 4.15 -8.54 -23.57
C ALA A 115 2.69 -8.33 -23.99
N PHE A 116 1.89 -7.59 -23.19
CA PHE A 116 0.51 -7.23 -23.55
C PHE A 116 0.46 -6.37 -24.83
N PHE A 117 1.36 -5.39 -24.95
CA PHE A 117 1.47 -4.58 -26.17
C PHE A 117 1.92 -5.39 -27.39
N GLU A 118 2.89 -6.29 -27.24
CA GLU A 118 3.38 -7.14 -28.35
C GLU A 118 2.30 -8.10 -28.86
N GLN A 119 1.45 -8.59 -27.97
CA GLN A 119 0.38 -9.52 -28.29
C GLN A 119 -0.95 -8.84 -28.61
N GLN A 120 -1.04 -7.52 -28.42
CA GLN A 120 -2.27 -6.72 -28.56
C GLN A 120 -3.43 -7.28 -27.71
N GLN A 121 -3.15 -7.71 -26.48
CA GLN A 121 -4.13 -8.25 -25.54
C GLN A 121 -4.31 -7.34 -24.32
N GLY A 122 -5.43 -7.45 -23.60
CA GLY A 122 -5.72 -6.63 -22.42
C GLY A 122 -6.16 -5.20 -22.73
N PHE A 123 -6.53 -4.89 -23.97
CA PHE A 123 -7.05 -3.59 -24.36
C PHE A 123 -8.55 -3.66 -24.66
N LEU A 124 -9.27 -2.55 -24.45
CA LEU A 124 -10.70 -2.48 -24.75
C LEU A 124 -10.96 -2.80 -26.22
N THR A 125 -11.85 -3.76 -26.46
CA THR A 125 -12.26 -4.17 -27.79
C THR A 125 -13.74 -3.85 -27.99
N ALA A 126 -14.06 -3.08 -29.02
CA ALA A 126 -15.45 -2.74 -29.33
C ALA A 126 -16.27 -4.00 -29.65
N ARG A 127 -17.40 -4.17 -28.96
CA ARG A 127 -18.38 -5.24 -29.22
C ARG A 127 -19.55 -4.74 -30.05
N ALA A 128 -19.91 -3.47 -29.89
CA ALA A 128 -20.78 -2.73 -30.79
C ALA A 128 -20.30 -1.29 -30.92
N THR A 129 -20.59 -0.68 -32.08
CA THR A 129 -20.18 0.69 -32.40
C THR A 129 -21.31 1.40 -33.13
N VAL A 130 -21.55 2.66 -32.77
CA VAL A 130 -22.50 3.58 -33.41
C VAL A 130 -21.84 4.93 -33.62
N ARG A 131 -22.48 5.82 -34.38
CA ARG A 131 -22.03 7.20 -34.59
C ARG A 131 -23.03 8.20 -34.04
N THR A 132 -22.54 9.34 -33.58
CA THR A 132 -23.42 10.41 -33.09
C THR A 132 -24.09 11.20 -34.20
N ASP A 133 -25.29 11.72 -33.91
CA ASP A 133 -26.01 12.65 -34.78
C ASP A 133 -25.47 14.10 -34.69
N ALA A 134 -26.13 15.05 -35.38
CA ALA A 134 -25.75 16.47 -35.39
C ALA A 134 -25.81 17.13 -34.00
N GLU A 135 -26.65 16.60 -33.10
CA GLU A 135 -26.78 17.04 -31.71
C GLU A 135 -25.91 16.19 -30.75
N GLY A 136 -24.97 15.40 -31.29
CA GLY A 136 -24.04 14.59 -30.53
C GLY A 136 -24.67 13.37 -29.86
N LYS A 137 -25.93 13.03 -30.16
CA LYS A 137 -26.62 11.91 -29.50
C LYS A 137 -26.25 10.59 -30.12
N PHE A 138 -26.20 9.54 -29.30
CA PHE A 138 -26.05 8.16 -29.74
C PHE A 138 -27.09 7.25 -29.08
N ARG A 139 -27.32 6.10 -29.70
CA ARG A 139 -28.27 5.10 -29.22
C ARG A 139 -27.78 3.70 -29.57
N PHE A 140 -27.68 2.84 -28.57
CA PHE A 140 -27.52 1.40 -28.73
C PHE A 140 -28.85 0.70 -28.41
N GLU A 141 -29.19 -0.30 -29.22
CA GLU A 141 -30.41 -1.08 -29.09
C GLU A 141 -30.08 -2.57 -28.99
N HIS A 142 -31.05 -3.36 -28.51
CA HIS A 142 -30.94 -4.83 -28.40
C HIS A 142 -29.76 -5.30 -27.54
N LEU A 143 -29.45 -4.55 -26.46
CA LEU A 143 -28.35 -4.91 -25.57
C LEU A 143 -28.73 -6.08 -24.66
N ALA A 144 -27.89 -7.12 -24.67
CA ALA A 144 -27.93 -8.23 -23.72
C ALA A 144 -26.91 -7.95 -22.60
N GLY A 145 -27.36 -7.30 -21.52
CA GLY A 145 -26.53 -6.95 -20.38
C GLY A 145 -27.11 -5.77 -19.60
N VAL A 146 -26.69 -5.61 -18.34
CA VAL A 146 -27.20 -4.57 -17.43
C VAL A 146 -26.14 -3.52 -17.06
N SER A 147 -24.91 -3.65 -17.58
CA SER A 147 -23.81 -2.74 -17.31
C SER A 147 -22.77 -2.78 -18.43
N PHE A 148 -22.41 -1.61 -18.96
CA PHE A 148 -21.52 -1.46 -20.10
C PHE A 148 -20.40 -0.44 -19.85
N THR A 149 -19.23 -0.70 -20.42
CA THR A 149 -18.17 0.30 -20.59
C THR A 149 -18.34 0.93 -21.97
N VAL A 150 -18.54 2.25 -22.02
CA VAL A 150 -18.81 3.00 -23.26
C VAL A 150 -17.72 4.03 -23.47
N TRP A 151 -17.16 4.12 -24.67
CA TRP A 151 -16.16 5.14 -24.99
C TRP A 151 -16.43 5.76 -26.36
N ALA A 152 -15.96 6.98 -26.54
CA ALA A 152 -16.15 7.74 -27.77
C ALA A 152 -14.83 8.27 -28.33
N ARG A 153 -14.70 8.24 -29.66
CA ARG A 153 -13.56 8.77 -30.42
C ARG A 153 -14.06 9.71 -31.49
N SER A 154 -13.35 10.82 -31.71
CA SER A 154 -13.61 11.71 -32.83
C SER A 154 -12.29 12.24 -33.38
N ALA A 155 -12.23 12.49 -34.70
CA ALA A 155 -11.06 13.09 -35.30
C ALA A 155 -10.83 14.50 -34.73
N GLY A 156 -9.59 14.81 -34.32
CA GLY A 156 -9.30 16.12 -33.74
C GLY A 156 -9.54 16.23 -32.23
N LEU A 157 -10.04 15.18 -31.57
CA LEU A 157 -10.26 15.13 -30.12
C LEU A 157 -9.67 13.86 -29.49
N GLY A 158 -9.41 13.92 -28.18
CA GLY A 158 -9.01 12.76 -27.38
C GLY A 158 -10.19 11.82 -27.06
N VAL A 159 -9.88 10.63 -26.57
CA VAL A 159 -10.87 9.60 -26.19
C VAL A 159 -11.44 9.88 -24.80
N ALA A 160 -12.74 9.66 -24.62
CA ALA A 160 -13.42 9.67 -23.32
C ALA A 160 -14.17 8.36 -23.09
N LEU A 161 -14.35 7.97 -21.83
CA LEU A 161 -14.94 6.70 -21.42
C LEU A 161 -15.86 6.87 -20.20
N LYS A 162 -16.94 6.10 -20.17
CA LYS A 162 -17.84 5.92 -19.03
C LYS A 162 -17.93 4.44 -18.69
N GLU A 163 -17.57 4.08 -17.45
CA GLU A 163 -17.75 2.73 -16.93
C GLU A 163 -19.14 2.52 -16.33
N ARG A 164 -19.55 1.25 -16.30
CA ARG A 164 -20.78 0.76 -15.65
C ARG A 164 -22.08 1.44 -16.07
N ALA A 165 -22.14 1.99 -17.29
CA ALA A 165 -23.34 2.59 -17.85
C ALA A 165 -24.50 1.56 -17.84
N ALA A 166 -25.61 1.92 -17.19
CA ALA A 166 -26.78 1.06 -17.11
C ALA A 166 -27.79 1.42 -18.20
N PRO A 167 -28.49 0.45 -18.81
CA PRO A 167 -29.58 0.77 -19.71
C PRO A 167 -30.66 1.63 -19.05
N GLY A 168 -31.16 2.62 -19.78
CA GLY A 168 -32.08 3.65 -19.26
C GLY A 168 -31.39 4.85 -18.60
N GLU A 169 -30.08 4.79 -18.31
CA GLU A 169 -29.29 5.94 -17.88
C GLU A 169 -28.88 6.79 -19.11
N ALA A 170 -28.93 8.11 -18.97
CA ALA A 170 -28.38 9.02 -19.98
C ALA A 170 -26.86 9.12 -19.81
N VAL A 171 -26.11 8.61 -20.79
CA VAL A 171 -24.64 8.65 -20.77
C VAL A 171 -24.15 9.97 -21.38
N GLU A 172 -23.30 10.71 -20.67
CA GLU A 172 -22.58 11.86 -21.23
C GLU A 172 -21.08 11.55 -21.32
N LEU A 173 -20.51 11.72 -22.51
CA LEU A 173 -19.08 11.53 -22.78
C LEU A 173 -18.48 12.88 -23.22
N TYR A 174 -17.51 13.39 -22.47
CA TYR A 174 -16.84 14.64 -22.76
C TYR A 174 -15.46 14.38 -23.38
N LEU A 175 -15.31 14.61 -24.68
CA LEU A 175 -14.06 14.38 -25.39
C LEU A 175 -13.09 15.54 -25.12
N PRO A 176 -11.91 15.26 -24.54
CA PRO A 176 -10.91 16.30 -24.33
C PRO A 176 -10.31 16.75 -25.68
N PRO A 177 -9.65 17.92 -25.73
CA PRO A 177 -8.81 18.31 -26.86
C PRO A 177 -7.78 17.22 -27.22
N LEU A 178 -7.26 17.20 -28.45
CA LEU A 178 -6.13 16.33 -28.81
C LEU A 178 -4.90 16.68 -27.98
N ARG A 179 -4.29 15.65 -27.38
CA ARG A 179 -3.10 15.79 -26.56
C ARG A 179 -2.00 14.87 -27.06
N GLY A 180 -0.77 15.19 -26.66
CA GLY A 180 0.37 14.36 -26.96
C GLY A 180 1.36 14.26 -25.80
N ILE A 181 2.11 13.17 -25.79
CA ILE A 181 3.30 13.04 -24.94
C ILE A 181 4.50 13.16 -25.86
N THR A 182 5.33 14.16 -25.60
CA THR A 182 6.60 14.35 -26.32
C THR A 182 7.76 14.01 -25.40
N GLY A 183 8.89 13.61 -25.98
CA GLY A 183 10.03 13.25 -25.15
C GLY A 183 11.23 12.79 -25.94
N THR A 184 12.25 12.33 -25.20
CA THR A 184 13.46 11.72 -25.74
C THR A 184 13.77 10.39 -25.06
N VAL A 185 14.24 9.42 -25.84
CA VAL A 185 14.79 8.16 -25.35
C VAL A 185 16.31 8.24 -25.40
N VAL A 186 16.96 8.05 -24.26
CA VAL A 186 18.42 8.07 -24.09
C VAL A 186 18.88 6.81 -23.37
N ASP A 187 20.17 6.47 -23.44
CA ASP A 187 20.77 5.50 -22.52
C ASP A 187 21.41 6.16 -21.29
N ASP A 188 21.98 5.33 -20.40
CA ASP A 188 22.64 5.77 -19.17
C ASP A 188 23.77 6.78 -19.37
N SER A 189 24.41 6.79 -20.53
CA SER A 189 25.46 7.78 -20.87
C SER A 189 24.89 9.11 -21.36
N GLY A 190 23.57 9.20 -21.51
CA GLY A 190 22.86 10.33 -22.09
C GLY A 190 22.81 10.33 -23.61
N GLN A 191 23.28 9.26 -24.28
CA GLN A 191 23.25 9.15 -25.74
C GLN A 191 21.84 8.81 -26.23
N ALA A 192 21.39 9.50 -27.28
CA ALA A 192 20.08 9.28 -27.87
C ALA A 192 19.92 7.86 -28.45
N ARG A 193 18.70 7.33 -28.40
CA ARG A 193 18.35 5.97 -28.87
C ARG A 193 17.32 6.00 -30.01
N PRO A 194 17.74 6.29 -31.25
CA PRO A 194 16.88 6.17 -32.42
C PRO A 194 16.36 4.74 -32.61
N GLY A 195 15.13 4.60 -33.10
CA GLY A 195 14.49 3.31 -33.32
C GLY A 195 13.93 2.63 -32.06
N ALA A 196 14.11 3.23 -30.87
CA ALA A 196 13.41 2.78 -29.68
C ALA A 196 11.89 2.88 -29.87
N ARG A 197 11.15 1.84 -29.50
CA ARG A 197 9.69 1.85 -29.52
C ARG A 197 9.19 2.47 -28.23
N VAL A 198 8.23 3.37 -28.34
CA VAL A 198 7.58 4.02 -27.20
C VAL A 198 6.11 3.69 -27.26
N ARG A 199 5.62 3.06 -26.20
CA ARG A 199 4.24 2.59 -26.06
C ARG A 199 3.60 3.26 -24.86
N ALA A 200 2.33 3.59 -24.99
CA ALA A 200 1.56 4.13 -23.89
C ALA A 200 0.17 3.50 -23.80
N VAL A 201 -0.35 3.42 -22.59
CA VAL A 201 -1.71 3.01 -22.30
C VAL A 201 -2.26 3.92 -21.22
N SER A 202 -3.49 4.41 -21.39
CA SER A 202 -4.16 5.14 -20.30
C SER A 202 -4.59 4.15 -19.24
N ARG A 203 -4.37 4.51 -17.97
CA ARG A 203 -4.80 3.69 -16.83
C ARG A 203 -6.32 3.70 -16.63
N LYS A 204 -7.04 4.64 -17.28
CA LYS A 204 -8.50 4.74 -17.26
C LYS A 204 -9.13 4.19 -18.52
N VAL A 205 -8.50 4.44 -19.66
CA VAL A 205 -8.97 4.00 -20.97
C VAL A 205 -7.89 3.11 -21.56
N PRO A 206 -7.91 1.79 -21.31
CA PRO A 206 -6.84 0.89 -21.70
C PRO A 206 -6.86 0.64 -23.22
N LEU A 207 -6.48 1.68 -23.96
CA LEU A 207 -6.24 1.72 -25.39
C LEU A 207 -4.74 1.93 -25.62
N PRO A 208 -4.12 1.17 -26.54
CA PRO A 208 -2.71 1.28 -26.81
C PRO A 208 -2.40 2.44 -27.76
N PHE A 209 -1.29 3.13 -27.49
CA PHE A 209 -0.67 4.14 -28.34
C PHE A 209 0.79 3.76 -28.57
N GLU A 210 1.31 3.99 -29.77
CA GLU A 210 2.70 3.65 -30.11
C GLU A 210 3.34 4.76 -30.95
N ALA A 211 4.63 4.97 -30.73
CA ALA A 211 5.52 5.84 -31.50
C ALA A 211 6.90 5.19 -31.61
N VAL A 212 7.69 5.66 -32.58
CA VAL A 212 9.10 5.24 -32.74
C VAL A 212 9.99 6.46 -32.59
N ALA A 213 11.05 6.34 -31.79
CA ALA A 213 12.01 7.41 -31.58
C ALA A 213 12.81 7.73 -32.85
N GLY A 214 12.88 9.00 -33.21
CA GLY A 214 13.61 9.49 -34.39
C GLY A 214 15.13 9.61 -34.19
N PRO A 215 15.86 10.20 -35.17
CA PRO A 215 17.34 10.29 -35.19
C PRO A 215 18.02 11.00 -34.02
N GLY A 216 17.28 11.72 -33.16
CA GLY A 216 17.77 12.32 -31.90
C GLY A 216 17.18 11.67 -30.65
N GLY A 217 16.58 10.48 -30.76
CA GLY A 217 15.83 9.83 -29.67
C GLY A 217 14.47 10.46 -29.41
N ALA A 218 14.08 11.51 -30.14
CA ALA A 218 12.83 12.23 -29.94
C ALA A 218 11.62 11.38 -30.37
N PHE A 219 10.55 11.39 -29.58
CA PHE A 219 9.29 10.71 -29.89
C PHE A 219 8.09 11.63 -29.64
N THR A 220 6.96 11.28 -30.26
CA THR A 220 5.67 11.95 -30.02
C THR A 220 4.56 10.91 -30.09
N LEU A 221 3.84 10.75 -28.98
CA LEU A 221 2.57 10.05 -28.91
C LEU A 221 1.46 11.08 -29.13
N SER A 222 0.49 10.81 -29.99
CA SER A 222 -0.61 11.72 -30.33
C SER A 222 -1.95 11.00 -30.24
N GLY A 223 -3.05 11.75 -30.22
CA GLY A 223 -4.38 11.13 -30.13
C GLY A 223 -4.77 10.75 -28.71
N LEU A 224 -4.05 11.26 -27.71
CA LEU A 224 -4.22 10.85 -26.33
C LEU A 224 -5.51 11.47 -25.74
N GLY A 225 -6.33 10.61 -25.12
CA GLY A 225 -7.51 10.96 -24.31
C GLY A 225 -7.13 11.20 -22.85
N GLU A 226 -8.01 10.91 -21.89
CA GLU A 226 -7.75 11.06 -20.45
C GLU A 226 -6.57 10.22 -19.92
N GLY A 227 -5.72 10.83 -19.10
CA GLY A 227 -4.63 10.19 -18.36
C GLY A 227 -5.03 9.79 -16.93
N PRO A 228 -4.05 9.38 -16.10
CA PRO A 228 -2.62 9.29 -16.40
C PRO A 228 -2.26 8.12 -17.33
N PHE A 229 -1.17 8.27 -18.08
CA PHE A 229 -0.63 7.25 -18.97
C PHE A 229 0.54 6.51 -18.33
N TYR A 230 0.55 5.19 -18.53
CA TYR A 230 1.75 4.38 -18.37
C TYR A 230 2.51 4.41 -19.70
N VAL A 231 3.74 4.93 -19.70
CA VAL A 231 4.59 5.05 -20.88
C VAL A 231 5.81 4.13 -20.71
N LEU A 232 6.04 3.28 -21.70
CA LEU A 232 7.14 2.33 -21.75
C LEU A 232 7.95 2.56 -23.03
N ALA A 233 9.26 2.73 -22.89
CA ALA A 233 10.20 2.69 -24.00
C ALA A 233 11.06 1.43 -23.94
N ASP A 234 11.34 0.84 -25.10
CA ASP A 234 12.23 -0.29 -25.22
C ASP A 234 13.10 -0.22 -26.48
N ALA A 235 14.30 -0.78 -26.38
CA ALA A 235 15.23 -0.96 -27.48
C ALA A 235 16.05 -2.24 -27.29
N GLU A 236 16.55 -2.80 -28.38
CA GLU A 236 17.36 -4.02 -28.37
C GLU A 236 18.65 -3.84 -27.53
N GLY A 237 18.91 -4.79 -26.62
CA GLY A 237 20.09 -4.79 -25.73
C GLY A 237 19.94 -3.93 -24.46
N PHE A 238 18.74 -3.37 -24.24
CA PHE A 238 18.39 -2.52 -23.11
C PHE A 238 17.18 -3.09 -22.36
N GLN A 239 17.09 -2.72 -21.09
CA GLN A 239 15.88 -2.90 -20.32
C GLN A 239 14.82 -1.87 -20.69
N PRO A 240 13.53 -2.20 -20.56
CA PRO A 240 12.47 -1.21 -20.70
C PRO A 240 12.63 -0.05 -19.71
N ALA A 241 12.44 1.17 -20.17
CA ALA A 241 12.29 2.33 -19.31
C ALA A 241 10.81 2.65 -19.16
N VAL A 242 10.37 2.94 -17.94
CA VAL A 242 8.95 3.17 -17.62
C VAL A 242 8.76 4.50 -16.93
N ALA A 243 7.69 5.19 -17.30
CA ALA A 243 7.09 6.26 -16.54
C ALA A 243 5.61 5.92 -16.30
N GLN A 244 5.22 5.69 -15.05
CA GLN A 244 3.93 5.07 -14.72
C GLN A 244 2.74 6.03 -14.62
N GLN A 245 3.03 7.31 -14.41
CA GLN A 245 2.05 8.38 -14.26
C GLN A 245 2.49 9.59 -15.09
N VAL A 246 2.26 9.50 -16.40
CA VAL A 246 2.57 10.58 -17.34
C VAL A 246 1.28 11.25 -17.77
N GLU A 247 1.18 12.55 -17.55
CA GLU A 247 0.08 13.35 -18.07
C GLU A 247 0.40 13.83 -19.49
N ALA A 248 -0.62 13.92 -20.34
CA ALA A 248 -0.45 14.41 -21.70
C ALA A 248 -0.26 15.94 -21.69
N ASP A 249 0.51 16.46 -22.65
CA ASP A 249 0.92 17.87 -22.76
C ASP A 249 1.69 18.42 -21.53
N SER A 250 2.23 17.53 -20.70
CA SER A 250 3.16 17.85 -19.60
C SER A 250 4.58 18.13 -20.11
N GLN A 251 5.56 18.27 -19.20
CA GLN A 251 6.95 18.47 -19.59
C GLN A 251 7.47 17.33 -20.48
N PRO A 252 8.38 17.60 -21.44
CA PRO A 252 8.93 16.56 -22.30
C PRO A 252 9.55 15.42 -21.49
N LEU A 253 9.06 14.21 -21.72
CA LEU A 253 9.49 13.02 -20.98
C LEU A 253 10.89 12.59 -21.41
N ARG A 254 11.75 12.27 -20.44
CA ARG A 254 13.06 11.66 -20.72
C ARG A 254 13.06 10.22 -20.23
N LEU A 255 13.06 9.27 -21.17
CA LEU A 255 13.10 7.85 -20.88
C LEU A 255 14.54 7.34 -20.98
N LYS A 256 15.12 6.91 -19.85
CA LYS A 256 16.50 6.43 -19.74
C LYS A 256 16.53 4.91 -19.80
N LEU A 257 17.05 4.36 -20.90
CA LEU A 257 17.23 2.93 -21.12
C LEU A 257 18.54 2.45 -20.48
N THR A 258 18.42 1.49 -19.56
CA THR A 258 19.56 0.85 -18.90
C THR A 258 20.05 -0.35 -19.73
N PRO A 259 21.35 -0.48 -20.01
CA PRO A 259 21.87 -1.65 -20.71
C PRO A 259 21.60 -2.94 -19.91
N SER A 260 21.07 -3.97 -20.58
CA SER A 260 20.75 -5.24 -19.93
C SER A 260 21.99 -5.93 -19.37
N ARG A 261 21.83 -6.61 -18.23
CA ARG A 261 22.87 -7.43 -17.59
C ARG A 261 22.67 -8.90 -17.87
N THR A 262 23.76 -9.65 -17.83
CA THR A 262 23.78 -11.11 -17.92
C THR A 262 24.44 -11.68 -16.68
N LEU A 263 23.79 -12.67 -16.06
CA LEU A 263 24.38 -13.49 -15.00
C LEU A 263 24.72 -14.87 -15.57
N GLU A 264 25.98 -15.26 -15.50
CA GLU A 264 26.43 -16.62 -15.80
C GLU A 264 26.65 -17.39 -14.50
N VAL A 265 25.92 -18.48 -14.32
CA VAL A 265 25.99 -19.31 -13.12
C VAL A 265 26.62 -20.64 -13.48
N ARG A 266 27.76 -20.95 -12.87
CA ARG A 266 28.34 -22.30 -12.86
C ARG A 266 27.90 -23.00 -11.61
N VAL A 267 27.59 -24.29 -11.72
CA VAL A 267 27.26 -25.12 -10.57
C VAL A 267 28.28 -26.25 -10.49
N THR A 268 28.88 -26.41 -9.32
CA THR A 268 29.89 -27.42 -9.05
C THR A 268 29.47 -28.31 -7.88
N ARG A 269 30.00 -29.53 -7.84
CA ARG A 269 29.92 -30.46 -6.72
C ARG A 269 31.26 -31.17 -6.61
N ASP A 270 31.87 -31.10 -5.44
CA ASP A 270 33.24 -31.60 -5.18
C ASP A 270 34.25 -31.02 -6.20
N GLY A 271 34.04 -29.76 -6.60
CA GLY A 271 34.86 -29.06 -7.61
C GLY A 271 34.63 -29.48 -9.07
N ALA A 272 33.74 -30.44 -9.35
CA ALA A 272 33.37 -30.83 -10.72
C ALA A 272 32.04 -30.19 -11.16
N PRO A 273 31.84 -29.84 -12.44
CA PRO A 273 30.57 -29.29 -12.92
C PRO A 273 29.38 -30.24 -12.67
N ALA A 274 28.26 -29.71 -12.19
CA ALA A 274 27.10 -30.50 -11.75
C ALA A 274 25.79 -30.11 -12.47
N ALA A 275 24.91 -31.12 -12.62
CA ALA A 275 23.54 -30.93 -13.07
C ALA A 275 22.67 -30.41 -11.92
N ALA A 276 21.99 -29.28 -12.11
CA ALA A 276 21.19 -28.59 -11.09
C ALA A 276 20.14 -27.69 -11.72
N THR A 277 19.08 -27.39 -10.97
CA THR A 277 18.17 -26.29 -11.24
C THR A 277 18.71 -25.05 -10.53
N VAL A 278 18.99 -24.00 -11.28
CA VAL A 278 19.40 -22.69 -10.76
C VAL A 278 18.16 -21.81 -10.69
N ARG A 279 17.89 -21.22 -9.52
CA ARG A 279 16.83 -20.24 -9.31
C ARG A 279 17.42 -18.87 -9.04
N LEU A 280 16.78 -17.86 -9.63
CA LEU A 280 17.13 -16.45 -9.49
C LEU A 280 15.92 -15.70 -8.93
N ARG A 281 16.14 -14.97 -7.85
CA ARG A 281 15.15 -14.10 -7.18
C ARG A 281 15.68 -12.67 -7.10
N GLY A 282 14.79 -11.70 -7.12
CA GLY A 282 15.10 -10.27 -6.98
C GLY A 282 13.83 -9.45 -6.88
N ASP A 283 13.89 -8.15 -7.17
CA ASP A 283 12.72 -7.27 -7.18
C ASP A 283 11.66 -7.74 -8.20
N HIS A 284 10.63 -8.42 -7.70
CA HIS A 284 9.55 -9.04 -8.48
C HIS A 284 10.06 -9.96 -9.60
N LEU A 285 11.32 -10.39 -9.51
CA LEU A 285 12.02 -11.25 -10.46
C LEU A 285 12.01 -12.66 -9.92
N THR A 286 11.41 -13.59 -10.67
CA THR A 286 11.48 -15.02 -10.39
C THR A 286 11.79 -15.77 -11.69
N ARG A 287 13.00 -16.33 -11.81
CA ARG A 287 13.42 -17.11 -12.99
C ARG A 287 14.13 -18.38 -12.58
N GLU A 288 14.01 -19.42 -13.40
CA GLU A 288 14.71 -20.68 -13.20
C GLU A 288 15.31 -21.19 -14.52
N ALA A 289 16.40 -21.95 -14.40
CA ALA A 289 17.03 -22.61 -15.54
C ALA A 289 17.82 -23.84 -15.07
N HIS A 290 17.97 -24.84 -15.93
CA HIS A 290 18.68 -26.07 -15.61
C HIS A 290 20.06 -26.07 -16.26
N THR A 291 21.08 -26.55 -15.54
CA THR A 291 22.40 -26.81 -16.15
C THR A 291 22.30 -28.03 -17.07
N GLU A 292 22.82 -27.91 -18.29
CA GLU A 292 22.84 -28.99 -19.28
C GLU A 292 23.65 -30.22 -18.79
N PRO A 293 23.51 -31.42 -19.38
CA PRO A 293 24.07 -32.69 -18.89
C PRO A 293 25.60 -32.78 -18.73
N LYS A 294 26.35 -31.70 -18.97
CA LYS A 294 27.81 -31.58 -18.83
C LYS A 294 28.25 -30.43 -17.91
N GLY A 295 27.33 -29.82 -17.15
CA GLY A 295 27.64 -28.72 -16.23
C GLY A 295 28.08 -27.42 -16.91
N ALA A 296 27.57 -27.16 -18.11
CA ALA A 296 27.75 -25.86 -18.77
C ALA A 296 27.10 -24.75 -17.93
N PRO A 297 27.69 -23.54 -17.90
CA PRO A 297 27.11 -22.41 -17.18
C PRO A 297 25.73 -22.06 -17.73
N VAL A 298 24.78 -21.82 -16.83
CA VAL A 298 23.48 -21.24 -17.14
C VAL A 298 23.63 -19.75 -17.33
N ARG A 299 22.90 -19.16 -18.30
CA ARG A 299 22.91 -17.72 -18.55
C ARG A 299 21.52 -17.12 -18.36
N PHE A 300 21.39 -16.19 -17.42
CA PHE A 300 20.23 -15.33 -17.29
C PHE A 300 20.53 -14.00 -17.96
N ASN A 301 19.82 -13.71 -19.06
CA ASN A 301 19.97 -12.46 -19.80
C ASN A 301 18.84 -11.49 -19.46
N GLY A 302 18.98 -10.22 -19.83
CA GLY A 302 17.90 -9.27 -19.65
C GLY A 302 17.61 -9.04 -18.16
N LEU A 303 18.65 -8.89 -17.35
CA LEU A 303 18.53 -8.48 -15.94
C LEU A 303 18.76 -6.97 -15.80
N TYR A 304 18.10 -6.35 -14.81
CA TYR A 304 18.42 -5.00 -14.35
C TYR A 304 19.70 -5.03 -13.49
N PRO A 305 20.46 -3.91 -13.39
CA PRO A 305 21.67 -3.82 -12.58
C PRO A 305 21.38 -3.73 -11.08
N ASP A 306 20.51 -4.60 -10.58
CA ASP A 306 20.03 -4.62 -9.21
C ASP A 306 20.69 -5.78 -8.42
N GLU A 307 20.30 -5.90 -7.16
CA GLU A 307 20.66 -7.03 -6.30
C GLU A 307 19.77 -8.24 -6.60
N VAL A 308 20.39 -9.41 -6.73
CA VAL A 308 19.70 -10.67 -6.99
C VAL A 308 20.23 -11.77 -6.07
N VAL A 309 19.35 -12.69 -5.72
CA VAL A 309 19.65 -13.88 -4.91
C VAL A 309 19.65 -15.07 -5.85
N VAL A 310 20.75 -15.82 -5.87
CA VAL A 310 20.89 -17.01 -6.70
C VAL A 310 21.08 -18.25 -5.84
N THR A 311 20.36 -19.32 -6.17
CA THR A 311 20.47 -20.64 -5.55
C THR A 311 20.56 -21.73 -6.61
N ALA A 312 21.16 -22.85 -6.27
CA ALA A 312 21.17 -24.05 -7.08
C ALA A 312 20.68 -25.26 -6.26
N GLU A 313 19.87 -26.10 -6.86
CA GLU A 313 19.35 -27.32 -6.26
C GLU A 313 19.50 -28.52 -7.18
N ALA A 314 19.80 -29.68 -6.59
CA ALA A 314 19.78 -30.97 -7.25
C ALA A 314 19.17 -32.01 -6.29
N PRO A 315 18.75 -33.20 -6.75
CA PRO A 315 18.18 -34.20 -5.85
C PRO A 315 19.10 -34.53 -4.66
N GLY A 316 18.71 -34.11 -3.46
CA GLY A 316 19.49 -34.29 -2.21
C GLY A 316 20.62 -33.27 -1.97
N PHE A 317 20.77 -32.28 -2.84
CA PHE A 317 21.81 -31.25 -2.74
C PHE A 317 21.27 -29.84 -2.95
N GLY A 318 21.92 -28.85 -2.35
CA GLY A 318 21.56 -27.45 -2.44
C GLY A 318 22.78 -26.58 -2.23
N SER A 319 22.78 -25.39 -2.82
CA SER A 319 23.81 -24.38 -2.58
C SER A 319 23.38 -23.41 -1.49
N THR A 320 24.34 -22.86 -0.76
CA THR A 320 24.08 -21.67 0.07
C THR A 320 23.57 -20.54 -0.84
N PRO A 321 22.51 -19.81 -0.46
CA PRO A 321 22.07 -18.64 -1.20
C PRO A 321 23.19 -17.61 -1.31
N GLN A 322 23.39 -17.07 -2.50
CA GLN A 322 24.34 -15.98 -2.73
C GLN A 322 23.61 -14.74 -3.25
N THR A 323 23.83 -13.63 -2.57
CA THR A 323 23.30 -12.33 -2.97
C THR A 323 24.36 -11.57 -3.76
N LEU A 324 24.00 -11.09 -4.95
CA LEU A 324 24.91 -10.52 -5.95
C LEU A 324 24.37 -9.19 -6.48
N THR A 325 25.21 -8.16 -6.54
CA THR A 325 24.90 -6.91 -7.25
C THR A 325 25.35 -7.01 -8.72
N LEU A 326 24.45 -6.79 -9.66
CA LEU A 326 24.72 -6.94 -11.11
C LEU A 326 25.35 -5.68 -11.76
N SER A 327 26.46 -5.21 -11.20
CA SER A 327 27.13 -3.97 -11.65
C SER A 327 27.82 -4.10 -13.02
N GLN A 328 28.31 -5.30 -13.37
CA GLN A 328 29.02 -5.57 -14.62
C GLN A 328 28.07 -6.00 -15.74
N ARG A 329 28.44 -5.83 -17.02
CA ARG A 329 27.62 -6.30 -18.15
C ARG A 329 27.37 -7.80 -18.12
N VAL A 330 28.40 -8.55 -17.69
CA VAL A 330 28.34 -9.98 -17.44
C VAL A 330 28.91 -10.21 -16.06
N THR A 331 28.09 -10.73 -15.14
CA THR A 331 28.52 -11.18 -13.82
C THR A 331 28.65 -12.69 -13.86
N GLN A 332 29.75 -13.23 -13.36
CA GLN A 332 29.97 -14.68 -13.27
C GLN A 332 29.98 -15.11 -11.81
N VAL A 333 29.28 -16.21 -11.50
CA VAL A 333 29.24 -16.79 -10.16
C VAL A 333 29.36 -18.31 -10.25
N THR A 334 29.98 -18.92 -9.25
CA THR A 334 30.03 -20.37 -9.08
C THR A 334 29.33 -20.74 -7.78
N LEU A 335 28.35 -21.64 -7.86
CA LEU A 335 27.63 -22.19 -6.73
C LEU A 335 28.10 -23.62 -6.48
N GLU A 336 28.52 -23.90 -5.25
CA GLU A 336 28.85 -25.26 -4.81
C GLU A 336 27.62 -25.94 -4.23
N LEU A 337 27.36 -27.17 -4.68
CA LEU A 337 26.30 -28.02 -4.16
C LEU A 337 26.81 -28.81 -2.96
N GLU A 338 26.12 -28.68 -1.84
CA GLU A 338 26.38 -29.43 -0.62
C GLU A 338 25.20 -30.34 -0.30
N ALA A 339 25.41 -31.32 0.59
CA ALA A 339 24.33 -32.20 1.02
C ALA A 339 23.23 -31.39 1.71
N ALA A 340 22.02 -31.44 1.16
CA ALA A 340 20.93 -30.58 1.56
C ALA A 340 20.01 -31.19 2.63
N GLY A 341 19.30 -30.31 3.32
CA GLY A 341 18.15 -30.62 4.15
C GLY A 341 16.81 -30.26 3.50
N ARG A 342 15.73 -30.56 4.21
CA ARG A 342 14.36 -30.12 3.92
C ARG A 342 13.69 -29.68 5.21
N LEU A 343 12.88 -28.62 5.14
CA LEU A 343 11.96 -28.28 6.21
C LEU A 343 10.61 -28.91 5.91
N LEU A 344 10.05 -29.62 6.90
CA LEU A 344 8.69 -30.17 6.85
C LEU A 344 7.81 -29.30 7.73
N VAL A 345 7.04 -28.40 7.12
CA VAL A 345 6.31 -27.35 7.84
C VAL A 345 4.83 -27.69 7.93
N THR A 346 4.30 -27.74 9.15
CA THR A 346 2.86 -27.66 9.43
C THR A 346 2.49 -26.24 9.84
N VAL A 347 1.33 -25.74 9.41
CA VAL A 347 0.84 -24.41 9.77
C VAL A 347 -0.47 -24.54 10.52
N VAL A 348 -0.50 -24.05 11.76
CA VAL A 348 -1.62 -24.19 12.69
C VAL A 348 -1.98 -22.85 13.33
N ASP A 349 -3.20 -22.74 13.86
CA ASP A 349 -3.61 -21.62 14.70
C ASP A 349 -3.31 -21.89 16.19
N GLU A 350 -3.64 -20.94 17.06
CA GLU A 350 -3.42 -21.02 18.53
C GLU A 350 -4.17 -22.19 19.18
N GLU A 351 -5.21 -22.71 18.52
CA GLU A 351 -5.97 -23.88 18.96
C GLU A 351 -5.46 -25.19 18.33
N GLY A 352 -4.37 -25.14 17.57
CA GLY A 352 -3.78 -26.28 16.86
C GLY A 352 -4.55 -26.72 15.61
N GLN A 353 -5.49 -25.91 15.12
CA GLN A 353 -6.25 -26.20 13.90
C GLN A 353 -5.46 -25.76 12.66
N PRO A 354 -5.57 -26.49 11.52
CA PRO A 354 -4.88 -26.10 10.30
C PRO A 354 -5.31 -24.72 9.78
N VAL A 355 -4.33 -23.86 9.50
CA VAL A 355 -4.61 -22.54 8.89
C VAL A 355 -5.07 -22.72 7.44
N PRO A 356 -6.12 -22.01 6.97
CA PRO A 356 -6.55 -22.05 5.59
C PRO A 356 -5.58 -21.40 4.61
N ASN A 357 -5.18 -22.15 3.58
CA ASN A 357 -4.35 -21.71 2.45
C ASN A 357 -3.17 -20.76 2.82
N PRO A 358 -2.29 -21.12 3.77
CA PRO A 358 -1.20 -20.27 4.16
C PRO A 358 -0.16 -20.16 3.04
N GLU A 359 0.47 -18.99 2.96
CA GLU A 359 1.63 -18.75 2.12
C GLU A 359 2.88 -18.72 2.99
N LEU A 360 3.88 -19.51 2.59
CA LEU A 360 5.16 -19.62 3.27
C LEU A 360 6.25 -18.90 2.47
N LEU A 361 6.95 -17.97 3.12
CA LEU A 361 8.10 -17.26 2.57
C LEU A 361 9.35 -17.71 3.34
N LEU A 362 10.29 -18.33 2.64
CA LEU A 362 11.60 -18.67 3.20
C LEU A 362 12.62 -17.62 2.82
N ARG A 363 13.25 -17.01 3.83
CA ARG A 363 14.22 -15.93 3.68
C ARG A 363 15.58 -16.31 4.26
N THR A 364 16.64 -15.66 3.79
CA THR A 364 17.92 -15.64 4.51
C THR A 364 17.75 -14.85 5.81
N VAL A 365 18.70 -14.99 6.74
CA VAL A 365 18.76 -14.14 7.94
C VAL A 365 18.94 -12.65 7.63
N ALA A 366 19.42 -12.30 6.43
CA ALA A 366 19.53 -10.93 5.96
C ALA A 366 18.20 -10.39 5.38
N GLY A 367 17.15 -11.23 5.29
CA GLY A 367 15.82 -10.87 4.79
C GLY A 367 15.58 -11.23 3.32
N ASP A 368 16.60 -11.71 2.61
CA ASP A 368 16.52 -12.04 1.19
C ASP A 368 15.54 -13.19 0.93
N LEU A 369 14.57 -12.99 0.03
CA LEU A 369 13.60 -14.02 -0.31
C LEU A 369 14.23 -15.13 -1.16
N ILE A 370 14.17 -16.37 -0.66
CA ILE A 370 14.69 -17.56 -1.34
C ILE A 370 13.56 -18.31 -2.04
N ARG A 371 12.45 -18.49 -1.33
CA ARG A 371 11.32 -19.32 -1.77
C ARG A 371 10.01 -18.77 -1.23
N ARG A 372 8.94 -18.93 -2.03
CA ARG A 372 7.57 -18.53 -1.73
C ARG A 372 6.67 -19.66 -2.20
N ASP A 373 5.95 -20.30 -1.28
CA ASP A 373 5.12 -21.47 -1.53
C ASP A 373 3.71 -21.24 -0.98
N ALA A 374 2.69 -21.33 -1.84
CA ALA A 374 1.30 -21.40 -1.40
C ALA A 374 0.97 -22.84 -1.01
N VAL A 375 0.50 -23.04 0.22
CA VAL A 375 0.28 -24.35 0.81
C VAL A 375 -1.22 -24.60 0.97
N PRO A 376 -1.78 -25.71 0.46
CA PRO A 376 -3.17 -26.06 0.71
C PRO A 376 -3.44 -26.26 2.21
N THR A 377 -4.66 -25.95 2.66
CA THR A 377 -5.08 -26.13 4.06
C THR A 377 -4.76 -27.53 4.59
N GLY A 378 -4.01 -27.60 5.70
CA GLY A 378 -3.63 -28.85 6.37
C GLY A 378 -2.61 -29.71 5.64
N ALA A 379 -2.05 -29.27 4.51
CA ALA A 379 -0.97 -29.98 3.85
C ALA A 379 0.36 -29.74 4.58
N LEU A 380 1.21 -30.78 4.62
CA LEU A 380 2.61 -30.65 5.04
C LEU A 380 3.39 -29.98 3.92
N ALA A 381 3.97 -28.81 4.18
CA ALA A 381 4.81 -28.13 3.19
C ALA A 381 6.25 -28.65 3.25
N GLU A 382 6.78 -29.07 2.10
CA GLU A 382 8.17 -29.51 1.95
C GLU A 382 9.03 -28.40 1.34
N LEU A 383 9.77 -27.68 2.17
CA LEU A 383 10.71 -26.64 1.73
C LEU A 383 12.10 -27.24 1.56
N GLY A 384 12.46 -27.55 0.33
CA GLY A 384 13.81 -27.96 -0.06
C GLY A 384 13.91 -28.58 -1.44
N PRO A 385 15.11 -29.07 -1.80
CA PRO A 385 16.32 -29.17 -0.98
C PRO A 385 16.99 -27.80 -0.68
N LEU A 386 17.51 -27.62 0.55
CA LEU A 386 18.18 -26.40 1.03
C LEU A 386 19.58 -26.72 1.57
N ALA A 387 20.57 -25.88 1.31
CA ALA A 387 21.87 -26.03 1.96
C ALA A 387 21.75 -25.86 3.48
N PRO A 388 22.54 -26.59 4.30
CA PRO A 388 22.55 -26.42 5.74
C PRO A 388 22.85 -24.97 6.13
N GLY A 389 22.14 -24.46 7.13
CA GLY A 389 22.26 -23.06 7.53
C GLY A 389 21.06 -22.55 8.31
N GLU A 390 21.12 -21.27 8.67
CA GLU A 390 20.05 -20.55 9.37
C GLU A 390 19.21 -19.76 8.36
N TYR A 391 17.89 -19.85 8.49
CA TYR A 391 16.90 -19.22 7.63
C TYR A 391 15.78 -18.61 8.48
N VAL A 392 14.93 -17.80 7.87
CA VAL A 392 13.69 -17.31 8.49
C VAL A 392 12.52 -17.79 7.65
N LEU A 393 11.64 -18.56 8.25
CA LEU A 393 10.36 -18.95 7.68
C LEU A 393 9.30 -17.95 8.12
N GLU A 394 8.62 -17.34 7.17
CA GLU A 394 7.50 -16.44 7.39
C GLU A 394 6.23 -17.10 6.86
N GLY A 395 5.16 -17.02 7.63
CA GLY A 395 3.83 -17.50 7.23
C GLY A 395 2.84 -16.38 7.27
N GLN A 396 2.02 -16.30 6.23
CA GLN A 396 0.91 -15.37 6.15
C GLN A 396 -0.33 -16.10 5.65
N ALA A 397 -1.50 -15.68 6.17
CA ALA A 397 -2.78 -16.22 5.74
C ALA A 397 -3.86 -15.16 5.92
N GLN A 398 -4.90 -15.24 5.09
CA GLN A 398 -6.03 -14.33 5.16
C GLN A 398 -6.77 -14.48 6.50
N GLY A 399 -6.96 -13.37 7.23
CA GLY A 399 -7.61 -13.40 8.55
C GLY A 399 -6.69 -13.82 9.70
N PHE A 400 -5.40 -13.97 9.44
CA PHE A 400 -4.36 -14.24 10.43
C PHE A 400 -3.31 -13.13 10.42
N THR A 401 -2.68 -12.93 11.56
CA THR A 401 -1.47 -12.12 11.65
C THR A 401 -0.31 -12.91 11.05
N SER A 402 0.56 -12.24 10.31
CA SER A 402 1.79 -12.86 9.81
C SER A 402 2.68 -13.25 10.98
N ALA A 403 3.27 -14.44 10.93
CA ALA A 403 4.25 -14.86 11.90
C ALA A 403 5.55 -15.24 11.21
N GLN A 404 6.65 -15.00 11.91
CA GLN A 404 7.96 -15.47 11.50
C GLN A 404 8.43 -16.56 12.48
N LEU A 405 9.27 -17.46 11.99
CA LEU A 405 9.87 -18.57 12.71
C LEU A 405 11.29 -18.81 12.17
N PRO A 406 12.34 -18.72 13.01
CA PRO A 406 13.69 -19.05 12.57
C PRO A 406 13.78 -20.55 12.31
N ALA A 407 14.40 -20.91 11.20
CA ALA A 407 14.47 -22.28 10.71
C ALA A 407 15.93 -22.68 10.50
N ARG A 408 16.39 -23.67 11.25
CA ARG A 408 17.71 -24.27 11.08
C ARG A 408 17.63 -25.49 10.17
N VAL A 409 18.22 -25.38 8.99
CA VAL A 409 18.34 -26.49 8.05
C VAL A 409 19.59 -27.29 8.39
N VAL A 410 19.40 -28.59 8.62
CA VAL A 410 20.47 -29.59 8.72
C VAL A 410 20.26 -30.64 7.63
N GLN A 411 21.26 -31.47 7.37
CA GLN A 411 21.09 -32.58 6.43
C GLN A 411 19.95 -33.51 6.88
N GLY A 412 19.04 -33.85 5.95
CA GLY A 412 17.84 -34.65 6.25
C GLY A 412 16.59 -33.79 6.40
N GLU A 413 15.60 -34.29 7.15
CA GLU A 413 14.30 -33.63 7.35
C GLU A 413 14.26 -32.95 8.71
N THR A 414 13.89 -31.67 8.73
CA THR A 414 13.65 -30.88 9.94
C THR A 414 12.15 -30.56 10.03
N PRO A 415 11.40 -31.19 10.95
CA PRO A 415 10.01 -30.83 11.18
C PRO A 415 9.91 -29.48 11.89
N LEU A 416 9.00 -28.62 11.44
CA LEU A 416 8.68 -27.33 12.02
C LEU A 416 7.15 -27.17 12.09
N GLU A 417 6.67 -26.56 13.16
CA GLU A 417 5.29 -26.13 13.30
C GLU A 417 5.27 -24.61 13.38
N LEU A 418 4.53 -23.97 12.47
CA LEU A 418 4.35 -22.54 12.39
C LEU A 418 2.96 -22.18 12.89
N GLU A 419 2.90 -21.51 14.05
CA GLU A 419 1.66 -21.02 14.64
C GLU A 419 1.35 -19.60 14.13
N LEU A 420 0.16 -19.40 13.56
CA LEU A 420 -0.38 -18.10 13.15
C LEU A 420 -1.54 -17.68 14.05
N SER A 421 -1.45 -16.50 14.67
CA SER A 421 -2.53 -15.94 15.48
C SER A 421 -3.65 -15.36 14.62
N LYS A 422 -4.91 -15.60 15.00
CA LYS A 422 -6.06 -15.01 14.31
C LYS A 422 -6.02 -13.48 14.38
N ALA A 423 -6.25 -12.82 13.24
CA ALA A 423 -6.35 -11.38 13.20
C ALA A 423 -7.74 -10.91 13.61
N THR A 424 -7.84 -9.75 14.26
CA THR A 424 -9.14 -9.09 14.43
C THR A 424 -9.52 -8.46 13.10
N VAL A 425 -10.64 -8.91 12.51
CA VAL A 425 -11.08 -8.45 11.18
C VAL A 425 -12.48 -7.86 11.21
N ILE A 426 -12.71 -6.91 10.31
CA ILE A 426 -14.03 -6.43 9.92
C ILE A 426 -14.22 -6.76 8.45
N SER A 427 -15.20 -7.59 8.13
CA SER A 427 -15.49 -7.99 6.74
C SER A 427 -16.92 -7.62 6.35
N GLY A 428 -17.10 -7.33 5.07
CA GLY A 428 -18.35 -6.80 4.58
C GLY A 428 -18.40 -6.63 3.07
N GLN A 429 -19.45 -5.97 2.60
CA GLN A 429 -19.69 -5.64 1.20
C GLN A 429 -20.10 -4.18 1.04
N VAL A 430 -19.56 -3.53 0.02
CA VAL A 430 -19.99 -2.21 -0.43
C VAL A 430 -20.98 -2.37 -1.59
N ILE A 431 -22.11 -1.69 -1.49
CA ILE A 431 -23.17 -1.69 -2.50
C ILE A 431 -23.49 -0.26 -2.96
N ASP A 432 -23.85 -0.11 -4.23
CA ASP A 432 -24.36 1.15 -4.79
C ASP A 432 -25.83 1.40 -4.39
N GLU A 433 -26.38 2.56 -4.78
CA GLU A 433 -27.76 2.94 -4.49
C GLU A 433 -28.82 1.97 -5.08
N TYR A 434 -28.42 1.14 -6.04
CA TYR A 434 -29.27 0.14 -6.68
C TYR A 434 -29.09 -1.26 -6.07
N GLY A 435 -28.30 -1.38 -4.99
CA GLY A 435 -28.01 -2.64 -4.31
C GLY A 435 -27.01 -3.54 -5.03
N ARG A 436 -26.29 -3.02 -6.03
CA ARG A 436 -25.27 -3.79 -6.77
C ARG A 436 -23.92 -3.65 -6.09
N PRO A 437 -23.05 -4.67 -6.12
CA PRO A 437 -21.71 -4.55 -5.55
C PRO A 437 -20.89 -3.43 -6.19
N ALA A 438 -20.17 -2.67 -5.36
CA ALA A 438 -19.35 -1.54 -5.76
C ALA A 438 -17.87 -1.84 -5.55
N ALA A 439 -17.14 -2.07 -6.64
CA ALA A 439 -15.72 -2.40 -6.65
C ALA A 439 -14.82 -1.17 -6.63
N GLY A 440 -13.60 -1.30 -6.11
CA GLY A 440 -12.62 -0.21 -6.08
C GLY A 440 -12.95 0.93 -5.12
N VAL A 441 -14.00 0.77 -4.29
CA VAL A 441 -14.40 1.77 -3.28
C VAL A 441 -13.41 1.72 -2.12
N SER A 442 -12.89 2.89 -1.76
CA SER A 442 -12.03 3.08 -0.60
C SER A 442 -12.84 2.98 0.70
N VAL A 443 -12.47 2.07 1.60
CA VAL A 443 -13.05 1.90 2.94
C VAL A 443 -12.02 2.30 4.00
N LEU A 444 -12.18 3.49 4.56
CA LEU A 444 -11.37 4.02 5.66
C LEU A 444 -11.88 3.50 7.01
N VAL A 445 -10.97 3.02 7.85
CA VAL A 445 -11.25 2.45 9.17
C VAL A 445 -10.74 3.38 10.26
N GLN A 446 -11.65 4.01 11.00
CA GLN A 446 -11.30 4.90 12.10
C GLN A 446 -11.42 4.21 13.48
N PRO A 447 -10.51 4.53 14.42
CA PRO A 447 -9.50 5.59 14.36
C PRO A 447 -8.15 5.17 13.73
N THR A 448 -8.02 3.93 13.26
CA THR A 448 -6.73 3.40 12.78
C THR A 448 -6.15 4.16 11.58
N GLY A 449 -6.98 4.84 10.80
CA GLY A 449 -6.60 5.46 9.54
C GLY A 449 -6.32 4.47 8.41
N GLY A 450 -6.45 3.15 8.66
CA GLY A 450 -6.26 2.12 7.66
C GLY A 450 -7.30 2.21 6.54
N VAL A 451 -6.88 1.98 5.29
CA VAL A 451 -7.77 1.99 4.12
C VAL A 451 -7.68 0.65 3.42
N VAL A 452 -8.82 0.05 3.11
CA VAL A 452 -8.92 -1.14 2.25
C VAL A 452 -9.83 -0.84 1.07
N ASN A 453 -9.56 -1.45 -0.08
CA ASN A 453 -10.40 -1.30 -1.26
C ASN A 453 -11.34 -2.49 -1.39
N ALA A 454 -12.60 -2.22 -1.73
CA ALA A 454 -13.55 -3.27 -2.10
C ALA A 454 -13.10 -3.99 -3.39
N GLY A 455 -13.16 -5.32 -3.40
CA GLY A 455 -12.87 -6.16 -4.56
C GLY A 455 -13.93 -6.05 -5.66
N GLU A 456 -13.77 -6.80 -6.75
CA GLU A 456 -14.71 -6.79 -7.90
C GLU A 456 -16.15 -7.17 -7.51
N ASP A 457 -16.31 -8.03 -6.51
CA ASP A 457 -17.60 -8.44 -5.94
C ASP A 457 -18.09 -7.49 -4.83
N GLY A 458 -17.47 -6.31 -4.68
CA GLY A 458 -17.75 -5.32 -3.65
C GLY A 458 -17.33 -5.74 -2.24
N ARG A 459 -16.73 -6.93 -2.04
CA ARG A 459 -16.33 -7.37 -0.70
C ARG A 459 -15.04 -6.70 -0.25
N PHE A 460 -14.96 -6.45 1.04
CA PHE A 460 -13.74 -5.96 1.69
C PHE A 460 -13.48 -6.73 2.97
N MET A 461 -12.21 -6.76 3.38
CA MET A 461 -11.78 -7.29 4.66
C MET A 461 -10.71 -6.37 5.23
N ALA A 462 -11.04 -5.68 6.31
CA ALA A 462 -10.13 -4.80 7.03
C ALA A 462 -9.57 -5.53 8.26
N GLN A 463 -8.26 -5.58 8.38
CA GLN A 463 -7.59 -6.01 9.60
C GLN A 463 -7.46 -4.80 10.54
N VAL A 464 -7.90 -4.97 11.78
CA VAL A 464 -7.78 -3.96 12.83
C VAL A 464 -6.87 -4.48 13.94
N PRO A 465 -6.12 -3.60 14.63
CA PRO A 465 -5.11 -4.04 15.59
C PRO A 465 -5.71 -4.70 16.82
N MET A 466 -6.96 -4.34 17.18
CA MET A 466 -7.59 -4.76 18.44
C MET A 466 -9.11 -4.94 18.29
N PRO A 467 -9.75 -5.80 19.09
CA PRO A 467 -11.20 -5.81 19.24
C PRO A 467 -11.71 -4.46 19.78
N GLY A 468 -12.85 -3.98 19.27
CA GLY A 468 -13.33 -2.64 19.61
C GLY A 468 -14.35 -2.07 18.63
N LEU A 469 -14.89 -0.89 18.93
CA LEU A 469 -15.78 -0.18 18.01
C LEU A 469 -14.98 0.64 17.02
N TYR A 470 -15.26 0.44 15.74
CA TYR A 470 -14.67 1.16 14.63
C TYR A 470 -15.76 1.83 13.80
N THR A 471 -15.42 2.93 13.16
CA THR A 471 -16.27 3.51 12.11
C THR A 471 -15.63 3.26 10.75
N LEU A 472 -16.38 2.63 9.86
CA LEU A 472 -15.98 2.43 8.48
C LEU A 472 -16.59 3.54 7.62
N HIS A 473 -15.77 4.19 6.81
CA HIS A 473 -16.19 5.21 5.85
C HIS A 473 -15.89 4.72 4.43
N ALA A 474 -16.93 4.42 3.67
CA ALA A 474 -16.82 4.15 2.24
C ALA A 474 -16.88 5.47 1.48
N HIS A 475 -15.96 5.67 0.55
CA HIS A 475 -15.95 6.83 -0.34
C HIS A 475 -15.59 6.42 -1.76
N HIS A 476 -16.36 6.94 -2.72
CA HIS A 476 -16.05 6.92 -4.13
C HIS A 476 -16.39 8.28 -4.78
N SER A 477 -15.41 8.93 -5.38
CA SER A 477 -15.49 10.26 -6.01
C SER A 477 -16.70 10.44 -6.94
N GLU A 478 -17.15 9.39 -7.63
CA GLU A 478 -18.30 9.45 -8.56
C GLU A 478 -19.60 8.85 -8.04
N TRP A 479 -19.52 7.86 -7.14
CA TRP A 479 -20.68 7.03 -6.75
C TRP A 479 -21.26 7.44 -5.40
N GLY A 480 -20.51 8.21 -4.62
CA GLY A 480 -20.94 8.69 -3.33
C GLY A 480 -20.22 8.01 -2.18
N GLY A 481 -20.84 8.03 -1.01
CA GLY A 481 -20.20 7.66 0.23
C GLY A 481 -21.19 7.20 1.28
N GLY A 482 -20.68 6.48 2.26
CA GLY A 482 -21.47 5.87 3.32
C GLY A 482 -20.60 5.62 4.56
N SER A 483 -21.24 5.46 5.70
CA SER A 483 -20.53 5.11 6.94
C SER A 483 -21.34 4.17 7.80
N VAL A 484 -20.65 3.24 8.46
CA VAL A 484 -21.26 2.31 9.40
C VAL A 484 -20.33 2.10 10.60
N GLN A 485 -20.91 1.99 11.80
CA GLN A 485 -20.17 1.59 12.98
C GLN A 485 -20.23 0.07 13.13
N ALA A 486 -19.08 -0.56 13.36
CA ALA A 486 -18.96 -2.00 13.57
C ALA A 486 -18.09 -2.29 14.79
N THR A 487 -18.50 -3.26 15.61
CA THR A 487 -17.67 -3.74 16.73
C THR A 487 -16.86 -4.93 16.24
N ALA A 488 -15.54 -4.76 16.07
CA ALA A 488 -14.64 -5.80 15.64
C ALA A 488 -14.42 -6.84 16.76
N PRO A 489 -14.30 -8.14 16.43
CA PRO A 489 -14.43 -8.70 15.07
C PRO A 489 -15.88 -8.65 14.55
N ALA A 490 -16.05 -8.33 13.26
CA ALA A 490 -17.36 -8.21 12.62
C ALA A 490 -17.37 -8.85 11.23
N THR A 491 -18.48 -9.51 10.90
CA THR A 491 -18.75 -10.10 9.58
C THR A 491 -20.05 -9.55 9.00
N ASP A 492 -20.22 -9.67 7.68
CA ASP A 492 -21.43 -9.28 6.94
C ASP A 492 -21.81 -7.80 7.08
N VAL A 493 -20.83 -6.93 7.29
CA VAL A 493 -21.05 -5.48 7.36
C VAL A 493 -21.46 -4.95 5.97
N THR A 494 -22.62 -4.31 5.86
CA THR A 494 -23.08 -3.70 4.60
C THR A 494 -22.84 -2.20 4.61
N LEU A 495 -22.13 -1.70 3.60
CA LEU A 495 -21.88 -0.28 3.35
C LEU A 495 -22.62 0.15 2.08
N SER A 496 -23.68 0.95 2.22
CA SER A 496 -24.41 1.51 1.08
C SER A 496 -23.85 2.86 0.69
N LEU A 497 -23.58 3.06 -0.61
CA LEU A 497 -23.17 4.35 -1.17
C LEU A 497 -24.39 5.20 -1.47
N GLU A 498 -24.34 6.45 -1.03
CA GLU A 498 -25.34 7.47 -1.31
C GLU A 498 -24.65 8.71 -1.90
N ALA A 499 -25.29 9.38 -2.85
CA ALA A 499 -24.71 10.54 -3.53
C ALA A 499 -24.46 11.75 -2.58
N LYS A 500 -25.18 11.84 -1.45
CA LYS A 500 -25.13 12.88 -0.39
C LYS A 500 -24.76 14.29 -0.91
N ALA A 501 -23.95 15.05 -0.16
CA ALA A 501 -23.39 16.31 -0.61
C ALA A 501 -22.15 16.06 -1.51
N GLY A 502 -21.77 17.03 -2.33
CA GLY A 502 -20.53 16.92 -3.09
C GLY A 502 -19.88 18.24 -3.45
N ALA A 503 -18.65 18.15 -3.94
CA ALA A 503 -17.90 19.27 -4.50
C ALA A 503 -17.28 18.88 -5.84
N ASP A 504 -17.38 19.76 -6.84
CA ASP A 504 -16.62 19.65 -8.07
C ASP A 504 -15.44 20.61 -7.96
N VAL A 505 -14.24 20.05 -7.87
CA VAL A 505 -13.02 20.78 -7.56
C VAL A 505 -12.22 20.99 -8.83
N THR A 506 -12.23 22.20 -9.34
CA THR A 506 -11.39 22.64 -10.46
C THR A 506 -9.99 22.99 -9.96
N VAL A 507 -8.97 22.31 -10.44
CA VAL A 507 -7.56 22.56 -10.17
C VAL A 507 -6.94 23.32 -11.35
N THR A 508 -6.29 24.45 -11.06
CA THR A 508 -5.67 25.34 -12.05
C THR A 508 -4.25 25.73 -11.68
N SER A 509 -3.45 26.17 -12.66
CA SER A 509 -2.13 26.79 -12.46
C SER A 509 -1.85 27.80 -13.58
N GLY A 510 -1.54 29.05 -13.24
CA GLY A 510 -1.39 30.15 -14.19
C GLY A 510 -2.64 30.35 -15.06
N GLY A 511 -3.83 30.05 -14.53
CA GLY A 511 -5.10 30.08 -15.27
C GLY A 511 -5.35 28.91 -16.23
N ARG A 512 -4.46 27.92 -16.30
CA ARG A 512 -4.64 26.67 -17.07
C ARG A 512 -5.21 25.57 -16.17
N ARG A 513 -5.99 24.64 -16.72
CA ARG A 513 -6.45 23.44 -16.00
C ARG A 513 -5.26 22.51 -15.75
N VAL A 514 -5.16 21.94 -14.55
CA VAL A 514 -4.12 20.99 -14.17
C VAL A 514 -4.74 19.60 -14.10
N GLU A 515 -4.32 18.69 -14.96
CA GLU A 515 -4.58 17.25 -14.87
C GLU A 515 -3.63 16.61 -13.86
N GLY A 516 -3.96 15.45 -13.30
CA GLY A 516 -3.03 14.70 -12.45
C GLY A 516 -3.01 15.15 -10.99
N ALA A 517 -3.89 16.09 -10.61
CA ALA A 517 -3.95 16.62 -9.25
C ALA A 517 -4.94 15.83 -8.40
N ASP A 518 -4.47 15.27 -7.30
CA ASP A 518 -5.30 14.65 -6.28
C ASP A 518 -5.90 15.71 -5.35
N VAL A 519 -7.11 15.46 -4.86
CA VAL A 519 -7.78 16.33 -3.89
C VAL A 519 -7.98 15.55 -2.60
N THR A 520 -7.57 16.17 -1.50
CA THR A 520 -7.86 15.67 -0.15
C THR A 520 -8.72 16.67 0.59
N LEU A 521 -9.78 16.19 1.23
CA LEU A 521 -10.64 16.93 2.14
C LEU A 521 -10.49 16.37 3.55
N TRP A 522 -10.16 17.24 4.50
CA TRP A 522 -10.14 16.93 5.93
C TRP A 522 -11.37 17.52 6.60
N ALA A 523 -12.12 16.69 7.31
CA ALA A 523 -13.12 17.11 8.27
C ALA A 523 -12.69 16.68 9.67
N GLU A 524 -12.69 17.61 10.61
CA GLU A 524 -12.46 17.31 12.03
C GLU A 524 -13.66 16.49 12.58
N PRO A 525 -13.43 15.46 13.44
CA PRO A 525 -12.18 15.24 14.16
C PRO A 525 -11.08 14.59 13.31
N GLU A 526 -11.37 13.61 12.45
CA GLU A 526 -10.30 12.84 11.76
C GLU A 526 -10.73 12.23 10.40
N ASN A 527 -11.80 12.73 9.77
CA ASN A 527 -12.27 12.22 8.49
C ASN A 527 -11.40 12.76 7.36
N ILE A 528 -10.71 11.87 6.64
CA ILE A 528 -9.92 12.21 5.46
C ILE A 528 -10.58 11.57 4.24
N PHE A 529 -11.10 12.41 3.34
CA PHE A 529 -11.63 11.98 2.05
C PHE A 529 -10.60 12.29 0.98
N ARG A 530 -10.09 11.26 0.31
CA ARG A 530 -9.17 11.41 -0.81
C ARG A 530 -9.93 11.15 -2.09
N SER A 531 -9.60 11.88 -3.15
CA SER A 531 -10.09 11.58 -4.47
C SER A 531 -9.61 10.20 -4.90
N ASP A 532 -10.51 9.36 -5.39
CA ASP A 532 -10.13 8.03 -5.91
C ASP A 532 -9.48 8.12 -7.31
N ARG A 533 -9.55 9.31 -7.91
CA ARG A 533 -8.85 9.66 -9.15
C ARG A 533 -8.28 11.08 -9.10
N PRO A 534 -7.13 11.34 -9.74
CA PRO A 534 -6.65 12.69 -9.96
C PRO A 534 -7.55 13.46 -10.93
N SER A 535 -7.37 14.78 -10.98
CA SER A 535 -8.05 15.68 -11.89
C SER A 535 -7.89 15.24 -13.34
N GLY A 536 -8.99 15.33 -14.10
CA GLY A 536 -8.98 15.06 -15.52
C GLY A 536 -8.35 16.20 -16.34
N PRO A 537 -8.39 16.10 -17.67
CA PRO A 537 -7.94 17.16 -18.59
C PRO A 537 -8.72 18.47 -18.43
N ASP A 538 -9.96 18.38 -17.95
CA ASP A 538 -10.81 19.50 -17.56
C ASP A 538 -10.36 20.16 -16.24
N GLY A 539 -9.36 19.58 -15.57
CA GLY A 539 -8.88 19.96 -14.26
C GLY A 539 -9.87 19.69 -13.15
N VAL A 540 -10.95 18.92 -13.38
CA VAL A 540 -12.01 18.72 -12.39
C VAL A 540 -11.81 17.39 -11.64
N VAL A 541 -11.95 17.46 -10.33
CA VAL A 541 -12.06 16.31 -9.43
C VAL A 541 -13.44 16.31 -8.79
N PRO A 542 -14.32 15.35 -9.12
CA PRO A 542 -15.58 15.20 -8.41
C PRO A 542 -15.33 14.55 -7.04
N MET A 543 -15.95 15.13 -6.02
CA MET A 543 -15.94 14.64 -4.64
C MET A 543 -17.39 14.50 -4.19
N ARG A 544 -18.03 13.37 -4.51
CA ARG A 544 -19.43 13.08 -4.17
C ARG A 544 -19.54 12.26 -2.88
N GLY A 545 -20.74 12.20 -2.30
CA GLY A 545 -21.00 11.38 -1.13
C GLY A 545 -20.39 11.91 0.17
N LEU A 546 -20.00 13.19 0.17
CA LEU A 546 -19.46 13.83 1.35
C LEU A 546 -20.58 14.03 2.36
N PRO A 547 -20.35 13.74 3.66
CA PRO A 547 -21.23 14.20 4.71
C PRO A 547 -21.42 15.72 4.65
N PRO A 548 -22.63 16.26 4.88
CA PRO A 548 -22.81 17.70 5.00
C PRO A 548 -21.90 18.26 6.10
N GLY A 549 -21.20 19.35 5.81
CA GLY A 549 -20.20 19.88 6.73
C GLY A 549 -19.18 20.78 6.09
N THR A 550 -18.20 21.19 6.90
CA THR A 550 -17.11 22.07 6.48
C THR A 550 -15.80 21.31 6.47
N TYR A 551 -15.11 21.39 5.35
CA TYR A 551 -13.89 20.67 5.04
C TYR A 551 -12.75 21.64 4.79
N GLN A 552 -11.53 21.26 5.19
CA GLN A 552 -10.33 21.85 4.62
C GLN A 552 -9.97 21.07 3.37
N LEU A 553 -9.75 21.74 2.25
CA LEU A 553 -9.43 21.15 0.97
C LEU A 553 -8.01 21.52 0.56
N VAL A 554 -7.23 20.54 0.13
CA VAL A 554 -5.93 20.75 -0.52
C VAL A 554 -5.88 19.92 -1.79
N ALA A 555 -5.45 20.55 -2.87
CA ALA A 555 -5.06 19.85 -4.08
C ALA A 555 -3.54 19.61 -4.05
N SER A 556 -3.11 18.41 -4.41
CA SER A 556 -1.71 18.00 -4.49
C SER A 556 -1.42 17.45 -5.88
N HIS A 557 -0.22 17.71 -6.40
CA HIS A 557 0.20 17.20 -7.70
C HIS A 557 1.71 16.87 -7.66
N PRO A 558 2.19 15.83 -8.37
CA PRO A 558 3.61 15.45 -8.35
C PRO A 558 4.60 16.56 -8.75
N GLU A 559 4.20 17.43 -9.68
CA GLU A 559 5.03 18.52 -10.22
C GLU A 559 4.76 19.92 -9.64
N TYR A 560 3.66 20.11 -8.91
CA TYR A 560 3.28 21.43 -8.35
C TYR A 560 3.30 21.42 -6.83
N LEU A 561 3.49 22.59 -6.23
CA LEU A 561 3.32 22.77 -4.80
C LEU A 561 1.86 22.45 -4.42
N PRO A 562 1.61 21.74 -3.30
CA PRO A 562 0.26 21.60 -2.77
C PRO A 562 -0.40 22.96 -2.57
N SER A 563 -1.69 23.05 -2.88
CA SER A 563 -2.44 24.29 -2.69
C SER A 563 -2.44 24.72 -1.22
N SER A 564 -2.66 26.01 -0.97
CA SER A 564 -3.05 26.44 0.37
C SER A 564 -4.36 25.74 0.79
N PRO A 565 -4.50 25.31 2.07
CA PRO A 565 -5.77 24.78 2.56
C PRO A 565 -6.91 25.77 2.32
N LYS A 566 -7.96 25.30 1.66
CA LYS A 566 -9.16 26.08 1.35
C LYS A 566 -10.36 25.49 2.06
N GLN A 567 -11.08 26.31 2.83
CA GLN A 567 -12.30 25.87 3.50
C GLN A 567 -13.44 25.74 2.48
N VAL A 568 -14.14 24.61 2.50
CA VAL A 568 -15.30 24.31 1.64
C VAL A 568 -16.43 23.79 2.51
N THR A 569 -17.61 24.39 2.40
CA THR A 569 -18.83 23.92 3.07
C THR A 569 -19.74 23.28 2.02
N VAL A 570 -20.13 22.03 2.25
CA VAL A 570 -21.06 21.29 1.40
C VAL A 570 -22.35 21.01 2.17
N GLN A 571 -23.50 21.21 1.51
CA GLN A 571 -24.83 20.97 2.08
C GLN A 571 -25.46 19.75 1.42
N ASP A 572 -26.34 19.07 2.16
CA ASP A 572 -27.01 17.87 1.66
C ASP A 572 -27.74 18.13 0.33
N GLY A 573 -27.59 17.19 -0.61
CA GLY A 573 -28.16 17.29 -1.96
C GLY A 573 -27.58 18.38 -2.87
N THR A 574 -26.55 19.13 -2.44
CA THR A 574 -25.91 20.17 -3.25
C THR A 574 -24.54 19.75 -3.78
N LYS A 575 -24.17 20.28 -4.96
CA LYS A 575 -22.82 20.18 -5.53
C LYS A 575 -22.17 21.55 -5.53
N GLN A 576 -21.14 21.73 -4.71
CA GLN A 576 -20.40 22.98 -4.61
C GLN A 576 -19.30 23.04 -5.68
N GLN A 577 -19.26 24.11 -6.47
CA GLN A 577 -18.14 24.37 -7.39
C GLN A 577 -17.00 25.05 -6.62
N VAL A 578 -15.79 24.50 -6.71
CA VAL A 578 -14.60 25.03 -6.01
C VAL A 578 -13.44 25.12 -6.98
N THR A 579 -12.76 26.26 -7.05
CA THR A 579 -11.50 26.41 -7.80
C THR A 579 -10.32 26.50 -6.85
N VAL A 580 -9.22 25.81 -7.19
CA VAL A 580 -7.97 25.75 -6.43
C VAL A 580 -6.81 26.00 -7.38
N GLU A 581 -5.91 26.92 -7.00
CA GLU A 581 -4.72 27.23 -7.78
C GLU A 581 -3.50 26.51 -7.19
N LEU A 582 -2.70 25.89 -8.06
CA LEU A 582 -1.41 25.29 -7.77
C LEU A 582 -0.27 26.15 -8.29
N GLU A 583 0.79 26.25 -7.50
CA GLU A 583 2.01 26.96 -7.86
C GLU A 583 3.06 25.98 -8.38
N ALA A 584 3.85 26.38 -9.39
CA ALA A 584 4.92 25.53 -9.90
C ALA A 584 5.95 25.22 -8.81
N GLY A 585 6.31 23.95 -8.68
CA GLY A 585 7.42 23.53 -7.82
C GLY A 585 8.75 23.57 -8.55
N ALA A 586 9.83 23.54 -7.78
CA ALA A 586 11.19 23.39 -8.27
C ALA A 586 11.77 22.02 -7.86
N GLN A 587 12.77 21.57 -8.60
CA GLN A 587 13.43 20.27 -8.39
C GLN A 587 14.66 20.42 -7.49
N LEU A 588 14.93 19.43 -6.66
CA LEU A 588 16.19 19.30 -5.93
C LEU A 588 16.78 17.92 -6.29
N THR A 589 17.96 17.92 -6.89
CA THR A 589 18.66 16.71 -7.30
C THR A 589 19.91 16.46 -6.44
N GLY A 590 20.42 15.24 -6.46
CA GLY A 590 21.66 14.91 -5.78
C GLY A 590 22.12 13.48 -5.99
N ASP A 591 23.22 13.14 -5.36
CA ASP A 591 23.83 11.80 -5.43
C ASP A 591 24.15 11.28 -4.02
N VAL A 592 23.93 9.99 -3.81
CA VAL A 592 24.24 9.26 -2.57
C VAL A 592 25.46 8.39 -2.81
N VAL A 593 26.50 8.59 -2.00
CA VAL A 593 27.76 7.85 -2.11
C VAL A 593 28.24 7.33 -0.75
N ASP A 594 29.06 6.30 -0.76
CA ASP A 594 29.76 5.82 0.42
C ASP A 594 31.06 6.63 0.70
N GLU A 595 31.83 6.20 1.72
CA GLU A 595 33.10 6.84 2.11
C GLU A 595 34.19 6.75 1.02
N ASP A 596 34.14 5.71 0.18
CA ASP A 596 35.05 5.50 -0.94
C ASP A 596 34.58 6.22 -2.22
N GLY A 597 33.40 6.83 -2.18
CA GLY A 597 32.78 7.57 -3.28
C GLY A 597 32.02 6.69 -4.27
N GLN A 598 31.76 5.43 -3.94
CA GLN A 598 30.91 4.54 -4.73
C GLN A 598 29.43 4.89 -4.52
N PRO A 599 28.57 4.72 -5.53
CA PRO A 599 27.15 5.01 -5.41
C PRO A 599 26.45 4.04 -4.44
N VAL A 600 25.61 4.59 -3.55
CA VAL A 600 24.73 3.79 -2.68
C VAL A 600 23.37 3.71 -3.37
N VAL A 601 23.00 2.53 -3.85
CA VAL A 601 21.74 2.25 -4.56
C VAL A 601 20.63 1.95 -3.57
N GLY A 602 19.39 2.39 -3.84
CA GLY A 602 18.22 2.06 -3.02
C GLY A 602 18.12 2.79 -1.68
N ALA A 603 18.93 3.84 -1.47
CA ALA A 603 18.79 4.69 -0.28
C ALA A 603 17.47 5.44 -0.33
N ALA A 604 16.63 5.29 0.69
CA ALA A 604 15.36 5.99 0.81
C ALA A 604 15.60 7.45 1.21
N MET A 605 15.24 8.35 0.32
CA MET A 605 15.49 9.79 0.42
C MET A 605 14.20 10.52 0.84
N SER A 606 14.30 11.43 1.80
CA SER A 606 13.26 12.39 2.13
C SER A 606 13.81 13.80 2.37
N VAL A 607 12.94 14.81 2.39
CA VAL A 607 13.32 16.19 2.75
C VAL A 607 12.62 16.65 4.02
N ALA A 608 13.29 17.50 4.81
CA ALA A 608 12.70 18.19 5.95
C ALA A 608 12.66 19.72 5.70
N PRO A 609 11.48 20.36 5.84
CA PRO A 609 10.19 19.75 6.17
C PRO A 609 9.66 18.89 5.02
N ARG A 610 8.86 17.87 5.37
CA ARG A 610 8.24 16.94 4.40
C ARG A 610 7.19 17.68 3.57
N MET A 611 7.56 17.98 2.33
CA MET A 611 6.70 18.64 1.34
C MET A 611 6.61 17.87 0.03
N ALA A 612 7.59 17.01 -0.25
CA ALA A 612 7.63 16.13 -1.42
C ALA A 612 7.53 14.66 -0.98
N GLN A 613 7.08 13.82 -1.90
CA GLN A 613 7.09 12.37 -1.69
C GLN A 613 8.52 11.86 -1.52
N PRO A 614 8.75 10.86 -0.65
CA PRO A 614 10.04 10.17 -0.58
C PRO A 614 10.40 9.55 -1.93
N THR A 615 11.70 9.52 -2.24
CA THR A 615 12.25 8.88 -3.44
C THR A 615 13.35 7.89 -3.04
N GLN A 616 13.92 7.16 -3.98
CA GLN A 616 15.09 6.30 -3.74
C GLN A 616 16.25 6.69 -4.65
N SER A 617 17.48 6.44 -4.21
CA SER A 617 18.65 6.58 -5.08
C SER A 617 18.69 5.48 -6.14
N ASP A 618 18.97 5.87 -7.39
CA ASP A 618 19.04 4.96 -8.53
C ASP A 618 20.36 4.16 -8.57
N SER A 619 20.56 3.34 -9.60
CA SER A 619 21.78 2.53 -9.79
C SER A 619 23.09 3.35 -9.93
N SER A 620 22.98 4.65 -10.23
CA SER A 620 24.11 5.60 -10.23
C SER A 620 24.23 6.38 -8.92
N GLY A 621 23.40 6.08 -7.92
CA GLY A 621 23.29 6.80 -6.66
C GLY A 621 22.49 8.10 -6.77
N HIS A 622 21.90 8.42 -7.93
CA HIS A 622 21.23 9.68 -8.17
C HIS A 622 19.83 9.71 -7.57
N PHE A 623 19.38 10.86 -7.06
CA PHE A 623 18.02 11.07 -6.58
C PHE A 623 17.46 12.43 -7.04
N GLU A 624 16.14 12.51 -7.13
CA GLU A 624 15.41 13.73 -7.50
C GLU A 624 14.15 13.90 -6.63
N PHE A 625 14.01 15.08 -6.01
CA PHE A 625 12.75 15.54 -5.44
C PHE A 625 12.10 16.57 -6.35
N ARG A 626 10.79 16.45 -6.54
CA ARG A 626 9.94 17.38 -7.29
C ARG A 626 9.03 18.16 -6.33
N ALA A 627 8.32 19.17 -6.86
CA ALA A 627 7.32 19.92 -6.10
C ALA A 627 7.87 20.60 -4.81
N LEU A 628 9.08 21.15 -4.85
CA LEU A 628 9.66 21.89 -3.72
C LEU A 628 9.58 23.41 -3.90
N ARG A 629 9.49 24.16 -2.80
CA ARG A 629 9.43 25.63 -2.85
C ARG A 629 10.81 26.18 -3.23
N PRO A 630 10.97 26.91 -4.35
CA PRO A 630 12.27 27.34 -4.85
C PRO A 630 13.08 28.18 -3.85
N ASP A 631 12.40 29.04 -3.07
CA ASP A 631 13.06 29.96 -2.15
C ASP A 631 13.32 29.37 -0.75
N ARG A 632 13.16 28.05 -0.58
CA ARG A 632 13.33 27.37 0.70
C ARG A 632 14.52 26.42 0.68
N THR A 633 15.33 26.47 1.74
CA THR A 633 16.35 25.45 1.99
C THR A 633 15.71 24.23 2.66
N TYR A 634 16.05 23.05 2.15
CA TYR A 634 15.60 21.76 2.67
C TYR A 634 16.78 20.98 3.23
N VAL A 635 16.57 20.29 4.34
CA VAL A 635 17.50 19.26 4.81
C VAL A 635 17.18 17.98 4.05
N VAL A 636 18.17 17.37 3.41
CA VAL A 636 18.03 16.07 2.74
C VAL A 636 18.37 14.98 3.75
N GLU A 637 17.45 14.04 3.92
CA GLU A 637 17.58 12.90 4.80
C GLU A 637 17.65 11.61 3.98
N ALA A 638 18.57 10.72 4.34
CA ALA A 638 18.73 9.41 3.72
C ALA A 638 18.60 8.32 4.78
N ARG A 639 17.92 7.23 4.42
CA ARG A 639 17.80 6.01 5.22
C ARG A 639 18.16 4.80 4.36
N HIS A 640 18.89 3.87 4.94
CA HIS A 640 19.25 2.61 4.31
C HIS A 640 19.48 1.57 5.40
N ALA A 641 19.21 0.29 5.13
CA ALA A 641 19.38 -0.79 6.10
C ALA A 641 20.85 -0.97 6.52
N SER A 642 21.75 -1.04 5.54
CA SER A 642 23.20 -1.26 5.77
C SER A 642 24.05 -0.01 5.93
N TYR A 643 23.51 1.18 5.69
CA TYR A 643 24.26 2.43 5.73
C TYR A 643 23.59 3.45 6.66
N GLU A 644 24.40 4.31 7.27
CA GLU A 644 23.95 5.47 8.06
C GLU A 644 24.47 6.77 7.42
N PRO A 645 23.68 7.84 7.41
CA PRO A 645 24.14 9.12 6.87
C PRO A 645 25.21 9.75 7.78
N LEU A 646 26.34 10.16 7.20
CA LEU A 646 27.40 10.88 7.92
C LEU A 646 27.04 12.36 8.14
N GLU A 647 26.20 12.90 7.26
CA GLU A 647 25.78 14.29 7.25
C GLU A 647 24.32 14.42 6.86
N ARG A 648 23.72 15.55 7.23
CA ARG A 648 22.38 15.96 6.81
C ARG A 648 22.51 17.19 5.92
N PRO A 649 22.89 17.01 4.64
CA PRO A 649 23.22 18.12 3.79
C PRO A 649 21.96 18.93 3.48
N GLN A 650 22.17 20.22 3.20
CA GLN A 650 21.10 21.14 2.85
C GLN A 650 21.15 21.44 1.35
N GLY A 651 19.98 21.45 0.72
CA GLY A 651 19.83 21.81 -0.68
C GLY A 651 18.77 22.87 -0.90
N LYS A 652 18.93 23.63 -1.97
CA LYS A 652 17.89 24.54 -2.48
C LYS A 652 17.36 24.00 -3.80
N PRO A 653 16.04 23.95 -4.00
CA PRO A 653 15.49 23.57 -5.29
C PRO A 653 15.95 24.54 -6.39
N GLY A 654 16.30 24.01 -7.57
CA GLY A 654 16.96 24.74 -8.65
C GLY A 654 18.44 25.10 -8.39
N GLY A 655 18.99 24.70 -7.24
CA GLY A 655 20.39 24.85 -6.88
C GLY A 655 21.30 23.74 -7.43
N PRO A 656 22.60 23.77 -7.09
CA PRO A 656 23.52 22.69 -7.45
C PRO A 656 23.13 21.35 -6.81
N PRO A 657 23.46 20.20 -7.42
CA PRO A 657 23.17 18.88 -6.87
C PRO A 657 23.73 18.68 -5.47
N VAL A 658 22.94 18.09 -4.59
CA VAL A 658 23.33 17.77 -3.21
C VAL A 658 24.11 16.46 -3.19
N ARG A 659 25.22 16.41 -2.45
CA ARG A 659 25.94 15.14 -2.22
C ARG A 659 25.64 14.64 -0.82
N VAL A 660 25.19 13.39 -0.71
CA VAL A 660 24.90 12.72 0.55
C VAL A 660 25.93 11.62 0.75
N LYS A 661 26.74 11.73 1.81
CA LYS A 661 27.70 10.68 2.17
C LYS A 661 27.11 9.77 3.24
N MET A 662 27.20 8.47 3.02
CA MET A 662 26.78 7.46 3.96
C MET A 662 27.96 6.55 4.34
N ARG A 663 27.94 6.05 5.57
CA ARG A 663 28.90 5.07 6.07
C ARG A 663 28.20 3.75 6.29
N ARG A 664 28.88 2.64 6.02
CA ARG A 664 28.34 1.31 6.29
C ARG A 664 28.22 1.10 7.80
N ARG A 665 27.05 0.67 8.28
CA ARG A 665 26.79 0.42 9.70
C ARG A 665 27.70 -0.70 10.23
N THR A 666 28.05 -0.61 11.51
CA THR A 666 28.80 -1.67 12.18
C THR A 666 27.85 -2.77 12.64
N THR A 667 28.20 -4.01 12.38
CA THR A 667 27.43 -5.17 12.82
C THR A 667 27.74 -5.50 14.28
N PHE A 668 26.70 -5.57 15.11
CA PHE A 668 26.77 -5.95 16.52
C PHE A 668 26.09 -7.30 16.75
N ARG A 669 26.63 -8.08 17.68
CA ARG A 669 26.10 -9.38 18.10
C ARG A 669 25.68 -9.33 19.55
N GLY A 670 24.58 -9.98 19.92
CA GLY A 670 24.13 -10.05 21.30
C GLY A 670 23.10 -11.13 21.52
N ARG A 671 22.54 -11.21 22.73
CA ARG A 671 21.48 -12.16 23.09
C ARG A 671 20.47 -11.53 24.03
N VAL A 672 19.17 -11.60 23.72
CA VAL A 672 18.10 -11.14 24.60
C VAL A 672 17.55 -12.32 25.40
N VAL A 673 17.51 -12.17 26.72
CA VAL A 673 17.02 -13.16 27.67
C VAL A 673 16.04 -12.51 28.65
N ASP A 674 15.19 -13.30 29.27
CA ASP A 674 14.36 -12.86 30.38
C ASP A 674 15.14 -12.86 31.71
N ASP A 675 14.50 -12.37 32.76
CA ASP A 675 15.02 -12.33 34.13
C ASP A 675 15.33 -13.72 34.73
N SER A 676 14.77 -14.79 34.17
CA SER A 676 15.10 -16.18 34.50
C SER A 676 16.27 -16.74 33.67
N GLY A 677 16.78 -15.99 32.70
CA GLY A 677 17.85 -16.38 31.77
C GLY A 677 17.37 -17.20 30.56
N GLN A 678 16.06 -17.36 30.37
CA GLN A 678 15.51 -17.98 29.18
C GLN A 678 15.55 -17.02 27.99
N PRO A 679 15.81 -17.50 26.77
CA PRO A 679 15.85 -16.62 25.59
C PRO A 679 14.50 -16.00 25.29
N VAL A 680 14.47 -14.69 25.09
CA VAL A 680 13.30 -13.99 24.53
C VAL A 680 13.35 -14.18 23.03
N LYS A 681 12.37 -14.90 22.49
CA LYS A 681 12.44 -15.38 21.10
C LYS A 681 12.07 -14.32 20.08
N ARG A 682 11.14 -13.43 20.40
CA ARG A 682 10.67 -12.35 19.53
C ARG A 682 10.88 -11.04 20.27
N PHE A 683 11.70 -10.17 19.71
CA PHE A 683 12.03 -8.87 20.27
C PHE A 683 12.42 -7.93 19.15
N ARG A 684 12.33 -6.63 19.40
CA ARG A 684 12.80 -5.59 18.50
C ARG A 684 14.03 -4.92 19.09
N VAL A 685 15.02 -4.61 18.26
CA VAL A 685 16.18 -3.78 18.61
C VAL A 685 16.16 -2.53 17.72
N ASP A 686 15.79 -1.39 18.29
CA ASP A 686 15.42 -0.16 17.60
C ASP A 686 14.38 -0.39 16.49
N GLU A 687 14.82 -0.42 15.23
CA GLU A 687 13.98 -0.58 14.04
C GLU A 687 13.98 -2.02 13.52
N HIS A 688 14.75 -2.92 14.14
CA HIS A 688 14.94 -4.30 13.66
C HIS A 688 14.11 -5.27 14.48
N ASP A 689 13.07 -5.83 13.87
CA ASP A 689 12.37 -6.99 14.44
C ASP A 689 13.27 -8.22 14.34
N VAL A 690 13.54 -8.86 15.49
CA VAL A 690 14.35 -10.06 15.61
C VAL A 690 13.49 -11.20 16.10
N ASN A 691 13.60 -12.31 15.39
CA ASN A 691 13.11 -13.58 15.85
C ASN A 691 14.27 -14.56 15.93
N SER A 692 14.55 -15.07 17.13
CA SER A 692 15.71 -15.90 17.41
C SER A 692 15.38 -16.94 18.46
N PRO A 693 15.47 -18.26 18.18
CA PRO A 693 15.01 -19.30 19.11
C PRO A 693 15.83 -19.32 20.41
N ASP A 694 17.08 -18.85 20.32
CA ASP A 694 17.99 -18.72 21.45
C ASP A 694 18.22 -17.25 21.86
N GLY A 695 17.44 -16.31 21.32
CA GLY A 695 17.49 -14.89 21.66
C GLY A 695 18.67 -14.13 21.05
N ARG A 696 19.54 -14.76 20.25
CA ARG A 696 20.69 -14.08 19.62
C ARG A 696 20.30 -13.18 18.47
N PHE A 697 21.05 -12.10 18.28
CA PHE A 697 20.95 -11.23 17.12
C PHE A 697 22.33 -10.89 16.56
N GLU A 698 22.38 -10.60 15.26
CA GLU A 698 23.53 -10.01 14.56
C GLU A 698 23.01 -8.91 13.64
N LEU A 699 23.08 -7.66 14.07
CA LEU A 699 22.40 -6.53 13.42
C LEU A 699 23.34 -5.36 13.12
N PRO A 700 23.17 -4.68 11.97
CA PRO A 700 23.84 -3.41 11.70
C PRO A 700 23.20 -2.28 12.53
N LEU A 701 23.81 -1.94 13.67
CA LEU A 701 23.29 -0.94 14.61
C LEU A 701 24.09 0.37 14.55
N SER A 702 23.43 1.47 14.85
CA SER A 702 24.04 2.80 14.89
C SER A 702 24.74 3.04 16.22
N THR A 703 25.87 3.75 16.21
CA THR A 703 26.59 4.13 17.44
C THR A 703 26.55 5.64 17.67
N ALA A 704 26.45 6.04 18.94
CA ALA A 704 26.60 7.41 19.37
C ALA A 704 28.05 7.61 19.86
N GLY A 705 28.95 7.92 18.94
CA GLY A 705 30.38 7.99 19.23
C GLY A 705 30.94 6.59 19.54
N ASP A 706 31.51 6.43 20.73
CA ASP A 706 32.07 5.17 21.23
C ASP A 706 31.04 4.30 21.96
N ARG A 707 29.76 4.67 21.96
CA ARG A 707 28.67 3.95 22.65
C ARG A 707 27.60 3.42 21.70
N LEU A 708 27.05 2.26 22.03
CA LEU A 708 25.84 1.69 21.44
C LEU A 708 24.67 1.99 22.38
N ILE A 709 23.69 2.75 21.88
CA ILE A 709 22.45 3.08 22.59
C ILE A 709 21.29 2.56 21.75
N VAL A 710 20.61 1.52 22.23
CA VAL A 710 19.50 0.89 21.51
C VAL A 710 18.33 0.59 22.43
N ALA A 711 17.11 0.77 21.97
CA ALA A 711 15.91 0.30 22.65
C ALA A 711 15.64 -1.16 22.28
N VAL A 712 15.29 -1.97 23.29
CA VAL A 712 14.89 -3.37 23.11
C VAL A 712 13.52 -3.58 23.72
N ASP A 713 12.56 -4.01 22.90
CA ASP A 713 11.18 -4.28 23.32
C ASP A 713 10.74 -5.68 22.89
N ALA A 714 9.84 -6.28 23.67
CA ALA A 714 9.25 -7.59 23.38
C ALA A 714 7.86 -7.68 24.01
N ALA A 715 6.94 -8.37 23.35
CA ALA A 715 5.58 -8.55 23.86
C ALA A 715 5.59 -9.27 25.22
N GLY A 716 4.89 -8.69 26.22
CA GLY A 716 4.86 -9.21 27.58
C GLY A 716 6.08 -8.86 28.44
N TYR A 717 6.99 -8.00 27.96
CA TYR A 717 8.16 -7.52 28.68
C TYR A 717 8.17 -6.00 28.79
N GLU A 718 8.87 -5.47 29.79
CA GLU A 718 9.15 -4.04 29.89
C GLU A 718 10.22 -3.63 28.85
N PRO A 719 10.01 -2.55 28.07
CA PRO A 719 11.02 -2.02 27.17
C PRO A 719 12.29 -1.62 27.92
N GLN A 720 13.45 -1.95 27.39
CA GLN A 720 14.75 -1.66 27.98
C GLN A 720 15.62 -0.84 27.03
N VAL A 721 16.17 0.29 27.52
CA VAL A 721 17.23 1.02 26.81
C VAL A 721 18.58 0.44 27.21
N VAL A 722 19.32 -0.08 26.24
CA VAL A 722 20.65 -0.64 26.39
C VAL A 722 21.66 0.42 26.03
N ASP A 723 22.56 0.72 26.96
CA ASP A 723 23.65 1.66 26.78
C ASP A 723 24.99 0.97 27.10
N ARG A 724 25.78 0.63 26.08
CA ARG A 724 27.06 -0.11 26.21
C ARG A 724 28.19 0.51 25.36
N PRO A 725 29.47 0.18 25.62
CA PRO A 725 30.54 0.52 24.69
C PRO A 725 30.32 -0.12 23.30
N SER A 726 30.67 0.59 22.23
CA SER A 726 30.59 0.12 20.84
C SER A 726 31.68 -0.90 20.47
N THR A 727 32.63 -1.15 21.38
CA THR A 727 33.68 -2.15 21.25
C THR A 727 33.84 -2.93 22.57
N PRO A 728 33.85 -4.28 22.55
CA PRO A 728 33.73 -5.16 21.38
C PRO A 728 32.32 -5.13 20.77
N GLN A 729 32.19 -5.59 19.52
CA GLN A 729 30.92 -5.67 18.79
C GLN A 729 29.97 -6.76 19.35
N ASP A 730 30.46 -7.62 20.26
CA ASP A 730 29.62 -8.51 21.05
C ASP A 730 29.15 -7.77 22.31
N VAL A 731 27.86 -7.45 22.33
CA VAL A 731 27.22 -6.73 23.42
C VAL A 731 26.74 -7.67 24.51
N GLY A 732 26.90 -8.99 24.40
CA GLY A 732 26.51 -9.97 25.41
C GLY A 732 24.99 -10.07 25.65
N ASN A 733 24.61 -10.48 26.86
CA ASN A 733 23.20 -10.66 27.22
C ASN A 733 22.52 -9.32 27.58
N ILE A 734 21.32 -9.11 27.02
CA ILE A 734 20.37 -8.04 27.36
C ILE A 734 19.21 -8.72 28.09
N VAL A 735 18.84 -8.21 29.26
CA VAL A 735 17.88 -8.88 30.17
C VAL A 735 16.59 -8.08 30.23
N LEU A 736 15.52 -8.61 29.66
CA LEU A 736 14.18 -8.05 29.74
C LEU A 736 13.43 -8.60 30.95
N VAL A 737 12.68 -7.74 31.63
CA VAL A 737 11.85 -8.11 32.78
C VAL A 737 10.41 -8.28 32.30
N LYS A 738 9.70 -9.32 32.74
CA LYS A 738 8.30 -9.52 32.37
C LYS A 738 7.44 -8.36 32.85
N ALA A 739 6.57 -7.87 31.97
CA ALA A 739 5.60 -6.83 32.31
C ALA A 739 4.56 -7.39 33.29
N PRO A 740 4.20 -6.67 34.36
CA PRO A 740 3.08 -7.06 35.21
C PRO A 740 1.78 -7.12 34.41
N SER A 741 0.90 -8.09 34.68
CA SER A 741 -0.44 -8.17 34.07
C SER A 741 -1.53 -7.98 35.13
N VAL A 742 -2.63 -7.35 34.74
CA VAL A 742 -3.86 -7.30 35.54
C VAL A 742 -4.84 -8.34 35.03
N SER A 743 -5.45 -9.11 35.93
CA SER A 743 -6.44 -10.13 35.57
C SER A 743 -7.73 -9.93 36.37
N GLY A 744 -8.87 -10.28 35.76
CA GLY A 744 -10.16 -10.03 36.36
C GLY A 744 -11.31 -10.77 35.69
N ARG A 745 -12.53 -10.40 36.07
CA ARG A 745 -13.79 -10.90 35.49
C ARG A 745 -14.72 -9.74 35.11
N VAL A 746 -15.43 -9.90 34.00
CA VAL A 746 -16.51 -9.02 33.57
C VAL A 746 -17.85 -9.66 33.91
N ARG A 747 -18.72 -8.92 34.60
CA ARG A 747 -20.06 -9.36 35.01
C ARG A 747 -21.15 -8.40 34.58
N ASP A 748 -22.37 -8.89 34.43
CA ASP A 748 -23.56 -8.05 34.28
C ASP A 748 -24.11 -7.61 35.64
N ALA A 749 -25.17 -6.79 35.64
CA ALA A 749 -25.82 -6.30 36.85
C ALA A 749 -26.45 -7.40 37.73
N SER A 750 -26.69 -8.60 37.18
CA SER A 750 -27.18 -9.78 37.91
C SER A 750 -26.05 -10.67 38.45
N GLY A 751 -24.79 -10.33 38.16
CA GLY A 751 -23.61 -11.11 38.53
C GLY A 751 -23.25 -12.22 37.53
N GLY A 752 -24.00 -12.34 36.42
CA GLY A 752 -23.70 -13.26 35.32
C GLY A 752 -22.39 -12.90 34.63
N ALA A 753 -21.65 -13.90 34.18
CA ALA A 753 -20.42 -13.67 33.41
C ALA A 753 -20.74 -13.08 32.03
N VAL A 754 -19.97 -12.07 31.60
CA VAL A 754 -20.13 -11.47 30.28
C VAL A 754 -18.96 -11.89 29.39
N PRO A 755 -19.15 -12.84 28.46
CA PRO A 755 -18.16 -13.17 27.45
C PRO A 755 -18.09 -12.10 26.36
N ASP A 756 -17.01 -12.08 25.58
CA ASP A 756 -16.80 -11.20 24.42
C ASP A 756 -16.94 -9.69 24.72
N ALA A 757 -16.78 -9.28 25.99
CA ALA A 757 -16.66 -7.88 26.33
C ALA A 757 -15.25 -7.40 25.98
N VAL A 758 -15.15 -6.26 25.32
CA VAL A 758 -13.86 -5.63 25.04
C VAL A 758 -13.35 -5.01 26.33
N VAL A 759 -12.19 -5.48 26.80
CA VAL A 759 -11.52 -4.99 28.01
C VAL A 759 -10.25 -4.24 27.60
N THR A 760 -10.09 -3.00 28.07
CA THR A 760 -8.94 -2.13 27.77
C THR A 760 -8.55 -1.31 29.01
N CYS A 761 -7.55 -0.43 28.91
CA CYS A 761 -7.29 0.61 29.90
C CYS A 761 -6.98 1.96 29.26
N ASP A 762 -7.08 3.04 30.05
CA ASP A 762 -6.91 4.44 29.64
C ASP A 762 -5.53 4.79 29.05
N VAL A 763 -4.49 4.03 29.41
CA VAL A 763 -3.11 4.20 28.94
C VAL A 763 -2.52 2.92 28.32
N CYS A 764 -3.37 1.94 28.01
CA CYS A 764 -2.95 0.66 27.45
C CYS A 764 -2.82 0.76 25.93
N ASP A 765 -1.74 0.22 25.40
CA ASP A 765 -1.53 0.03 23.96
C ASP A 765 -2.30 -1.19 23.41
N GLY A 766 -3.28 -1.75 24.13
CA GLY A 766 -3.92 -3.03 23.80
C GLY A 766 -5.30 -3.20 24.44
N SER A 767 -6.15 -4.05 23.82
CA SER A 767 -7.41 -4.54 24.40
C SER A 767 -7.50 -6.07 24.25
N VAL A 768 -8.33 -6.71 25.07
CA VAL A 768 -8.60 -8.16 25.04
C VAL A 768 -10.10 -8.41 25.09
N LEU A 769 -10.56 -9.57 24.60
CA LEU A 769 -11.94 -10.02 24.82
C LEU A 769 -12.02 -10.83 26.12
N SER A 770 -13.10 -10.66 26.87
CA SER A 770 -13.39 -11.53 28.00
C SER A 770 -13.78 -12.94 27.53
N GLY A 771 -13.28 -13.96 28.22
CA GLY A 771 -13.58 -15.36 27.92
C GLY A 771 -15.02 -15.78 28.29
N PRO A 772 -15.41 -17.04 28.02
CA PRO A 772 -16.75 -17.58 28.29
C PRO A 772 -17.27 -17.37 29.73
N ASP A 773 -16.36 -17.34 30.71
CA ASP A 773 -16.65 -17.16 32.12
C ASP A 773 -16.41 -15.71 32.60
N GLY A 774 -16.27 -14.78 31.65
CA GLY A 774 -15.99 -13.36 31.87
C GLY A 774 -14.54 -13.05 32.20
N SER A 775 -13.64 -14.03 32.26
CA SER A 775 -12.23 -13.80 32.62
C SER A 775 -11.48 -12.98 31.58
N PHE A 776 -10.52 -12.16 32.01
CA PHE A 776 -9.61 -11.44 31.13
C PHE A 776 -8.22 -11.31 31.77
N SER A 777 -7.19 -11.09 30.94
CA SER A 777 -5.85 -10.69 31.37
C SER A 777 -5.29 -9.63 30.43
N LEU A 778 -4.86 -8.50 30.98
CA LEU A 778 -4.37 -7.34 30.25
C LEU A 778 -2.97 -6.95 30.76
N ALA A 779 -2.04 -6.64 29.86
CA ALA A 779 -0.72 -6.15 30.26
C ALA A 779 -0.82 -4.79 30.95
N SER A 780 -0.07 -4.58 32.04
CA SER A 780 -0.06 -3.30 32.74
C SER A 780 0.80 -2.28 31.97
N PRO A 781 0.33 -1.03 31.81
CA PRO A 781 1.07 0.03 31.15
C PRO A 781 2.41 0.31 31.88
N PRO A 782 3.51 0.57 31.15
CA PRO A 782 4.79 0.93 31.76
C PRO A 782 4.76 2.38 32.27
N PHE A 783 5.55 2.67 33.31
CA PHE A 783 5.77 4.02 33.86
C PHE A 783 4.55 4.76 34.48
N VAL A 784 3.37 4.13 34.60
CA VAL A 784 2.17 4.73 35.22
C VAL A 784 1.81 4.04 36.55
N PRO A 785 1.69 4.75 37.69
CA PRO A 785 1.48 4.12 39.00
C PRO A 785 0.06 3.55 39.21
N ARG A 786 -0.96 4.12 38.55
CA ARG A 786 -2.37 3.70 38.58
C ARG A 786 -2.98 3.91 37.21
N PHE A 787 -3.88 3.04 36.81
CA PHE A 787 -4.57 3.11 35.51
C PHE A 787 -6.00 2.55 35.66
N THR A 788 -6.90 2.92 34.74
CA THR A 788 -8.31 2.54 34.79
C THR A 788 -8.59 1.45 33.77
N VAL A 789 -8.94 0.25 34.25
CA VAL A 789 -9.40 -0.85 33.40
C VAL A 789 -10.88 -0.64 33.10
N SER A 790 -11.26 -0.77 31.82
CA SER A 790 -12.63 -0.64 31.35
C SER A 790 -13.06 -1.87 30.56
N ALA A 791 -14.32 -2.26 30.69
CA ALA A 791 -14.94 -3.31 29.89
C ALA A 791 -16.22 -2.78 29.23
N ARG A 792 -16.45 -3.15 27.97
CA ARG A 792 -17.63 -2.73 27.20
C ARG A 792 -18.19 -3.87 26.36
N LYS A 793 -19.53 -4.00 26.34
CA LYS A 793 -20.26 -4.86 25.39
C LYS A 793 -21.52 -4.14 24.92
N GLY A 794 -21.61 -3.78 23.65
CA GLY A 794 -22.72 -2.96 23.14
C GLY A 794 -22.85 -1.63 23.89
N LYS A 795 -24.04 -1.37 24.47
CA LYS A 795 -24.35 -0.14 25.25
C LYS A 795 -24.12 -0.28 26.77
N VAL A 796 -23.51 -1.37 27.23
CA VAL A 796 -23.17 -1.55 28.66
C VAL A 796 -21.66 -1.44 28.88
N SER A 797 -21.26 -0.78 29.97
CA SER A 797 -19.85 -0.56 30.33
C SER A 797 -19.60 -0.65 31.84
N GLY A 798 -18.39 -1.02 32.23
CA GLY A 798 -17.93 -1.02 33.63
C GLY A 798 -16.45 -0.69 33.69
N THR A 799 -16.02 -0.01 34.76
CA THR A 799 -14.62 0.41 34.94
C THR A 799 -14.15 0.21 36.38
N GLN A 800 -12.85 0.09 36.57
CA GLN A 800 -12.22 0.03 37.87
C GLN A 800 -10.78 0.56 37.78
N GLU A 801 -10.40 1.46 38.70
CA GLU A 801 -9.03 1.94 38.83
C GLU A 801 -8.17 0.90 39.57
N VAL A 802 -6.97 0.62 39.06
CA VAL A 802 -6.08 -0.43 39.54
C VAL A 802 -4.66 0.12 39.72
N PRO A 803 -4.00 -0.13 40.87
CA PRO A 803 -2.57 0.14 41.02
C PRO A 803 -1.72 -0.77 40.15
N ARG A 804 -0.63 -0.24 39.57
CA ARG A 804 0.33 -1.06 38.80
C ARG A 804 0.96 -2.14 39.67
N GLY A 805 0.94 -3.37 39.18
CA GLY A 805 1.44 -4.55 39.92
C GLY A 805 0.47 -5.12 40.97
N SER A 806 -0.78 -4.64 41.03
CA SER A 806 -1.82 -5.25 41.86
C SER A 806 -2.10 -6.69 41.43
N THR A 807 -2.09 -7.61 42.38
CA THR A 807 -2.52 -9.02 42.19
C THR A 807 -3.97 -9.25 42.61
N ALA A 808 -4.66 -8.21 43.09
CA ALA A 808 -6.07 -8.31 43.47
C ALA A 808 -6.95 -8.55 42.23
N PRO A 809 -7.93 -9.47 42.29
CA PRO A 809 -8.82 -9.73 41.16
C PRO A 809 -9.68 -8.50 40.86
N VAL A 810 -9.64 -8.05 39.60
CA VAL A 810 -10.49 -6.95 39.12
C VAL A 810 -11.87 -7.49 38.78
N GLU A 811 -12.93 -6.80 39.18
CA GLU A 811 -14.32 -7.22 38.92
C GLU A 811 -15.10 -6.07 38.28
N LEU A 812 -15.32 -6.17 36.97
CA LEU A 812 -15.96 -5.13 36.17
C LEU A 812 -17.44 -5.44 35.97
N THR A 813 -18.31 -4.71 36.65
CA THR A 813 -19.77 -4.85 36.47
C THR A 813 -20.27 -3.91 35.37
N LEU A 814 -20.76 -4.47 34.27
CA LEU A 814 -21.33 -3.73 33.15
C LEU A 814 -22.69 -3.15 33.53
N LYS A 815 -22.80 -1.82 33.47
CA LYS A 815 -24.03 -1.06 33.66
C LYS A 815 -24.48 -0.44 32.33
N PRO A 816 -25.79 -0.31 32.08
CA PRO A 816 -26.30 0.37 30.89
C PRO A 816 -25.86 1.84 30.87
N ALA A 817 -25.59 2.34 29.67
CA ALA A 817 -25.38 3.77 29.42
C ALA A 817 -26.64 4.58 29.77
N THR A 818 -26.43 5.79 30.29
CA THR A 818 -27.44 6.80 30.50
C THR A 818 -27.66 7.55 29.19
N HIS A 819 -28.90 7.57 28.68
CA HIS A 819 -29.28 8.39 27.54
C HIS A 819 -29.38 9.86 27.98
N LEU A 820 -28.33 10.63 27.72
CA LEU A 820 -28.26 12.06 28.00
C LEU A 820 -28.88 12.85 26.85
N THR A 821 -29.83 13.72 27.15
CA THR A 821 -30.42 14.66 26.20
C THR A 821 -30.27 16.08 26.73
N GLY A 822 -30.31 17.09 25.85
CA GLY A 822 -30.11 18.46 26.31
C GLY A 822 -30.22 19.51 25.23
N ARG A 823 -30.14 20.77 25.64
CA ARG A 823 -29.96 21.95 24.78
C ARG A 823 -28.82 22.82 25.26
N VAL A 824 -28.08 23.37 24.30
CA VAL A 824 -27.05 24.39 24.58
C VAL A 824 -27.62 25.77 24.26
N TYR A 825 -27.34 26.75 25.12
CA TYR A 825 -27.74 28.15 24.96
C TYR A 825 -26.51 29.06 24.83
N LEU A 826 -26.60 30.09 23.98
CA LEU A 826 -25.61 31.15 23.85
C LEU A 826 -25.75 32.17 24.99
N ALA A 827 -24.73 33.03 25.17
CA ALA A 827 -24.74 34.12 26.16
C ALA A 827 -25.98 35.04 26.10
N ASN A 828 -26.64 35.15 24.94
CA ASN A 828 -27.87 35.93 24.73
C ASN A 828 -29.18 35.15 25.03
N GLY A 829 -29.09 33.92 25.52
CA GLY A 829 -30.23 33.05 25.85
C GLY A 829 -30.88 32.32 24.67
N GLN A 830 -30.36 32.45 23.45
CA GLN A 830 -30.85 31.70 22.28
C GLN A 830 -30.21 30.30 22.19
N PRO A 831 -30.89 29.29 21.60
CA PRO A 831 -30.30 27.98 21.36
C PRO A 831 -29.04 28.08 20.46
N ALA A 832 -27.97 27.42 20.88
CA ALA A 832 -26.69 27.42 20.19
C ALA A 832 -26.65 26.31 19.15
N ALA A 833 -26.90 26.63 17.87
CA ALA A 833 -26.79 25.67 16.77
C ALA A 833 -25.33 25.40 16.39
N GLY A 834 -24.96 24.13 16.17
CA GLY A 834 -23.60 23.75 15.78
C GLY A 834 -22.53 23.97 16.85
N ALA A 835 -22.92 24.13 18.11
CA ALA A 835 -22.01 24.29 19.24
C ALA A 835 -21.35 22.95 19.58
N GLN A 836 -20.05 22.98 19.85
CA GLN A 836 -19.31 21.80 20.30
C GLN A 836 -19.41 21.67 21.83
N VAL A 837 -19.83 20.51 22.28
CA VAL A 837 -19.89 20.11 23.69
C VAL A 837 -18.83 19.04 23.90
N GLU A 838 -17.82 19.35 24.71
CA GLU A 838 -16.78 18.40 25.10
C GLU A 838 -17.04 17.95 26.54
N GLY A 839 -17.31 16.67 26.74
CA GLY A 839 -17.39 16.05 28.04
C GLY A 839 -16.12 15.25 28.32
N LEU A 840 -15.58 15.38 29.53
CA LEU A 840 -14.57 14.48 30.06
C LEU A 840 -15.16 13.77 31.27
N ASN A 841 -15.27 12.44 31.21
CA ASN A 841 -15.59 11.65 32.38
C ASN A 841 -14.40 11.74 33.35
N ALA A 842 -14.57 12.45 34.46
CA ALA A 842 -13.55 12.67 35.47
C ALA A 842 -13.14 11.36 36.19
N ASP A 843 -14.01 10.34 36.16
CA ASP A 843 -13.74 9.04 36.79
C ASP A 843 -13.05 8.06 35.84
N ARG A 844 -13.15 8.28 34.52
CA ARG A 844 -12.74 7.29 33.50
C ARG A 844 -11.81 7.84 32.42
N SER A 845 -11.53 9.16 32.45
CA SER A 845 -10.83 9.89 31.39
C SER A 845 -11.41 9.71 29.99
N GLU A 846 -12.67 9.25 29.89
CA GLU A 846 -13.40 9.08 28.62
C GLU A 846 -13.83 10.46 28.13
N THR A 847 -13.44 10.81 26.90
CA THR A 847 -13.91 12.04 26.26
C THR A 847 -15.14 11.76 25.42
N VAL A 848 -16.08 12.68 25.42
CA VAL A 848 -17.20 12.72 24.49
C VAL A 848 -17.23 14.07 23.81
N SER A 849 -17.40 14.08 22.50
CA SER A 849 -17.59 15.32 21.74
C SER A 849 -18.90 15.25 20.98
N LEU A 850 -19.75 16.26 21.16
CA LEU A 850 -21.07 16.35 20.55
C LEU A 850 -21.19 17.69 19.83
N ILE A 851 -21.95 17.71 18.74
CA ILE A 851 -22.31 18.94 18.04
C ILE A 851 -23.82 19.09 18.14
N THR A 852 -24.29 20.26 18.54
CA THR A 852 -25.74 20.52 18.65
C THR A 852 -26.41 20.67 17.29
N GLY A 853 -27.66 20.21 17.18
CA GLY A 853 -28.52 20.41 16.02
C GLY A 853 -28.92 21.88 15.80
N ALA A 854 -29.65 22.15 14.72
CA ALA A 854 -30.09 23.50 14.35
C ALA A 854 -30.98 24.20 15.40
N ASP A 855 -31.62 23.42 16.29
CA ASP A 855 -32.44 23.91 17.40
C ASP A 855 -31.69 23.91 18.75
N GLY A 856 -30.36 23.72 18.72
CA GLY A 856 -29.48 23.67 19.88
C GLY A 856 -29.54 22.37 20.68
N ARG A 857 -30.31 21.36 20.24
CA ARG A 857 -30.41 20.07 20.96
C ARG A 857 -29.19 19.17 20.74
N TYR A 858 -28.91 18.35 21.73
CA TYR A 858 -27.98 17.23 21.63
C TYR A 858 -28.53 15.98 22.33
N SER A 859 -27.98 14.82 21.97
CA SER A 859 -28.27 13.53 22.61
C SER A 859 -27.02 12.64 22.54
N ALA A 860 -26.76 11.89 23.61
CA ALA A 860 -25.64 10.96 23.70
C ALA A 860 -25.94 9.83 24.69
N ASP A 861 -25.51 8.61 24.37
CA ASP A 861 -25.50 7.51 25.33
C ASP A 861 -24.15 7.52 26.06
N LEU A 862 -24.16 7.91 27.35
CA LEU A 862 -22.95 8.07 28.16
C LEU A 862 -22.88 7.02 29.24
N ALA A 863 -21.68 6.53 29.54
CA ALA A 863 -21.51 5.63 30.67
C ALA A 863 -21.77 6.38 32.00
N PRO A 864 -22.40 5.78 33.02
CA PRO A 864 -22.61 6.44 34.30
C PRO A 864 -21.29 6.86 34.96
N GLY A 865 -21.19 8.11 35.42
CA GLY A 865 -19.97 8.66 36.00
C GLY A 865 -20.03 10.18 36.17
N SER A 866 -19.02 10.77 36.81
CA SER A 866 -18.86 12.21 36.92
C SER A 866 -18.29 12.78 35.63
N TYR A 867 -19.01 13.68 34.95
CA TYR A 867 -18.55 14.33 33.73
C TYR A 867 -18.30 15.81 33.95
N ARG A 868 -17.23 16.30 33.34
CA ARG A 868 -16.94 17.72 33.16
C ARG A 868 -17.24 18.08 31.72
N PHE A 869 -18.33 18.82 31.49
CA PHE A 869 -18.69 19.34 30.17
C PHE A 869 -18.19 20.77 29.98
N VAL A 870 -17.66 21.07 28.80
CA VAL A 870 -17.26 22.40 28.34
C VAL A 870 -18.00 22.68 27.05
N VAL A 871 -18.53 23.90 26.94
CA VAL A 871 -19.11 24.42 25.70
C VAL A 871 -18.20 25.52 25.18
N GLY A 872 -17.76 25.43 23.94
CA GLY A 872 -16.89 26.46 23.37
C GLY A 872 -16.76 26.40 21.85
N PRO A 873 -16.43 27.53 21.20
CA PRO A 873 -15.94 27.53 19.82
C PRO A 873 -14.52 26.97 19.75
N ARG A 874 -14.15 26.34 18.62
CA ARG A 874 -12.82 25.75 18.38
C ARG A 874 -11.69 26.72 18.79
N GLY A 875 -10.84 26.29 19.73
CA GLY A 875 -9.56 26.95 20.06
C GLY A 875 -9.60 28.13 21.04
N GLY A 876 -10.74 28.43 21.68
CA GLY A 876 -10.84 29.41 22.78
C GLY A 876 -10.83 28.75 24.16
N MET A 877 -10.33 29.44 25.19
CA MET A 877 -10.61 29.06 26.59
C MET A 877 -12.13 29.11 26.80
N GLY A 878 -12.76 27.94 26.85
CA GLY A 878 -14.22 27.79 26.99
C GLY A 878 -14.76 28.36 28.30
N GLU A 879 -16.07 28.58 28.31
CA GLU A 879 -16.88 28.93 29.49
C GLU A 879 -16.66 27.95 30.66
N PRO A 880 -17.02 28.31 31.91
CA PRO A 880 -16.81 27.44 33.06
C PRO A 880 -17.41 26.05 32.83
N ALA A 881 -16.60 25.03 33.10
CA ALA A 881 -17.00 23.66 32.87
C ALA A 881 -18.12 23.24 33.83
N VAL A 882 -19.18 22.63 33.31
CA VAL A 882 -20.27 22.05 34.11
C VAL A 882 -19.84 20.67 34.56
N VAL A 883 -19.73 20.47 35.87
CA VAL A 883 -19.46 19.15 36.46
C VAL A 883 -20.79 18.53 36.88
N VAL A 884 -21.11 17.34 36.38
CA VAL A 884 -22.39 16.67 36.61
C VAL A 884 -22.22 15.17 36.78
N GLN A 885 -22.97 14.58 37.70
CA GLN A 885 -23.06 13.13 37.81
C GLN A 885 -24.06 12.59 36.78
N VAL A 886 -23.57 11.89 35.77
CA VAL A 886 -24.39 11.17 34.79
C VAL A 886 -24.78 9.82 35.39
N ALA A 887 -26.07 9.59 35.60
CA ALA A 887 -26.60 8.36 36.17
C ALA A 887 -28.06 8.12 35.72
N GLY A 888 -28.55 6.89 35.91
CA GLY A 888 -29.90 6.48 35.50
C GLY A 888 -29.98 6.00 34.06
N THR A 889 -31.20 5.74 33.57
CA THR A 889 -31.44 5.29 32.17
C THR A 889 -31.58 6.46 31.21
N GLU A 890 -32.20 7.56 31.65
CA GLU A 890 -32.34 8.81 30.90
C GLU A 890 -31.97 9.99 31.81
N MET A 891 -31.30 10.99 31.25
CA MET A 891 -30.96 12.22 31.93
C MET A 891 -31.13 13.40 30.97
N THR A 892 -31.59 14.54 31.47
CA THR A 892 -31.58 15.80 30.71
C THR A 892 -30.60 16.78 31.34
N LEU A 893 -29.73 17.36 30.53
CA LEU A 893 -28.76 18.38 30.92
C LEU A 893 -28.80 19.51 29.91
N ASP A 894 -29.13 20.72 30.33
CA ASP A 894 -29.01 21.90 29.50
C ASP A 894 -27.72 22.65 29.84
N LEU A 895 -27.02 23.17 28.83
CA LEU A 895 -25.71 23.83 28.99
C LEU A 895 -25.78 25.29 28.53
N GLY A 896 -25.01 26.17 29.17
CA GLY A 896 -25.03 27.62 28.94
C GLY A 896 -26.00 28.37 29.88
N PRO A 897 -26.26 29.68 29.66
CA PRO A 897 -27.17 30.46 30.48
C PRO A 897 -28.63 30.11 30.17
N VAL A 898 -29.08 28.98 30.73
CA VAL A 898 -30.44 28.47 30.59
C VAL A 898 -31.46 29.55 30.98
N PRO A 899 -32.43 29.90 30.13
CA PRO A 899 -33.44 30.90 30.45
C PRO A 899 -34.17 30.59 31.76
N GLY A 900 -34.06 31.50 32.74
CA GLY A 900 -34.66 31.35 34.08
C GLY A 900 -33.72 30.78 35.15
N ALA A 901 -32.46 30.45 34.82
CA ALA A 901 -31.43 30.08 35.79
C ALA A 901 -30.59 31.30 36.21
N SER A 902 -30.08 31.27 37.45
CA SER A 902 -29.13 32.27 37.99
C SER A 902 -27.79 31.60 38.25
N SER A 903 -26.68 32.31 38.03
CA SER A 903 -25.33 31.81 38.34
C SER A 903 -24.79 32.41 39.65
N VAL A 904 -23.96 31.63 40.34
CA VAL A 904 -23.15 32.09 41.48
C VAL A 904 -21.68 31.95 41.07
N THR A 905 -20.91 33.04 41.18
CA THR A 905 -19.46 33.01 40.92
C THR A 905 -18.73 32.98 42.26
N VAL A 906 -17.93 31.94 42.49
CA VAL A 906 -17.06 31.82 43.67
C VAL A 906 -15.63 32.13 43.25
N LEU A 907 -15.08 33.26 43.71
CA LEU A 907 -13.67 33.59 43.55
C LEU A 907 -12.86 32.94 44.67
N ILE A 908 -11.78 32.24 44.28
CA ILE A 908 -10.90 31.54 45.21
C ILE A 908 -9.47 31.91 44.86
N GLU A 909 -8.67 32.32 45.86
CA GLU A 909 -7.23 32.53 45.70
C GLU A 909 -6.48 31.22 46.03
N PRO A 910 -5.87 30.54 45.04
CA PRO A 910 -5.16 29.30 45.28
C PRO A 910 -3.79 29.54 45.92
N GLU A 911 -3.48 28.82 47.00
CA GLU A 911 -2.12 28.75 47.55
C GLU A 911 -1.24 27.81 46.72
N ARG A 912 0.02 28.19 46.48
CA ARG A 912 1.00 27.34 45.79
C ARG A 912 1.13 25.98 46.48
N GLY A 913 0.95 24.90 45.71
CA GLY A 913 1.09 23.53 46.18
C GLY A 913 -0.19 22.88 46.71
N LYS A 914 -1.34 23.57 46.68
CA LYS A 914 -2.65 22.99 47.00
C LYS A 914 -3.52 22.84 45.74
N ALA A 915 -4.20 21.70 45.64
CA ALA A 915 -5.19 21.46 44.59
C ALA A 915 -6.60 21.73 45.14
N LEU A 916 -7.45 22.36 44.33
CA LEU A 916 -8.84 22.64 44.66
C LEU A 916 -9.75 21.58 44.01
N TRP A 917 -10.69 21.04 44.78
CA TRP A 917 -11.66 20.07 44.31
C TRP A 917 -13.07 20.56 44.64
N VAL A 918 -13.97 20.50 43.66
CA VAL A 918 -15.40 20.71 43.87
C VAL A 918 -16.04 19.35 44.04
N VAL A 919 -16.70 19.12 45.18
CA VAL A 919 -17.31 17.83 45.52
C VAL A 919 -18.82 18.03 45.67
N PRO A 920 -19.67 17.25 44.99
CA PRO A 920 -21.12 17.36 45.17
C PRO A 920 -21.55 16.88 46.56
N GLY A 921 -22.39 17.66 47.25
CA GLY A 921 -22.97 17.31 48.55
C GLY A 921 -23.96 18.36 49.07
N GLU A 922 -24.86 17.97 49.97
CA GLU A 922 -25.55 18.91 50.85
C GLU A 922 -24.57 19.31 51.97
N VAL A 923 -24.30 20.60 52.11
CA VAL A 923 -23.48 21.14 53.20
C VAL A 923 -24.37 21.53 54.36
#